data_AF-A0A6P0PWU6-F1
#
_entry.id   AF-A0A6P0PWU6-F1
#
_cell.length_a   1.000
_cell.length_b   1.000
_cell.length_c   1.000
_cell.angle_alpha   90.00
_cell.angle_beta   90.00
_cell.angle_gamma   90.00
#
_symmetry.space_group_name_H-M   'P 1'
#
loop_
_entity.id
_entity.type
_entity.pdbx_description
1 polymer ?
#
loop_
_entity_poly.entity_id
_entity_poly.type
_entity_poly.pdbx_seq_one_letter_code
_entity_poly.pdbx_strand_id
1 'polypeptide(L)'
;MAFQAATRAVYGSVLATPQGQWIAQGPSPAQNGQVENVQPNNEVVGAIHTVLAHPDDANILYIGAVNGGIWKTTNATDSSPNWTPLTDDLLGNSIGAMEFDPSDPTNQTIIAGIGRFSSFRRRGGALTGLLKTTDGGKTWTQLATADNLDNDRDGMVDEADETLLSGRNISGVASRGNTLLVSANNFGGGTQGGVYRSTDNGATWEFRSGSNGLDAGAAFDLVGDPTNNQRFYVSVQGNGIFRSDDGGANWINVSDQDANLDGVITGVGNNNTEMAVASNGRLYTAVLTNGQASYIGFTDNPTATNPTWTQMDLPVTEERNGDFEGLNPREKPGGQGAIHFSIIADPNNPNVVYVGGDRQDIPFPNAIGANDFSGRLFRGDTDENPTDPGNPENINSPQWQPLTHSQGDFSGGGTANNSSPHADSREITFDANGDIIEVDDGGIYRRTNPQDNTGDWFSLNSNLQVTEIHDIAYDTVSNIIISGNQDTGTTQQNNSDSVVWDSVSTADGGDVAVSIDPNNDQQSVRYSSFQFLAGFRRRVYDANNNLISQTFPTLNGLNIFDTQFVTPVVVNEVDPNRIAIGGFTSVYESFDQGDNVTIVNTAGGGSVGVNSSDGDPIAYGGRRNGQDNPDVLYVGSGFNIFARTTSGGTLANTNYSGETVGDIVLDSDDWMTAFAIDDDQVFQTTNANNWMDITGNLQEFATNLNLEPGDLNLRSIEFISGSTVDGIVVGSNIGIFSATSSSNFTDWLKLGTDLPNVPVWDLDYDPSDDLLVAGTLGRGAWTLSDASSILLVGITEIGTSNNDNLTGTSRNDTLKGLNSQDTLQGLAGDDLLDGGDGDDQLFGDDGNDTLLGGQGQDKLFGGSGNDLLNGGQGDNILTGGSGKDMFVLSTAGKNTIVDFEDGLDLLKLEGGLTFGSLSIFEQNGDTWITTENNQPLAFLTDVNVNLITADDFVV
;
A
#
# COMPACT_ATOMS: atom_id res chain seq x y z
N MET A 1 -6.08 0.58 -47.50
CA MET A 1 -5.28 -0.36 -46.70
C MET A 1 -3.75 -0.20 -46.81
N ALA A 2 -3.21 0.70 -47.64
CA ALA A 2 -1.78 1.08 -47.59
C ALA A 2 -1.53 2.49 -47.02
N PHE A 3 -2.59 3.16 -46.52
CA PHE A 3 -2.57 4.51 -45.96
C PHE A 3 -2.48 4.54 -44.42
N GLN A 4 -2.92 3.47 -43.73
CA GLN A 4 -2.74 3.31 -42.27
C GLN A 4 -1.30 2.95 -41.86
N ALA A 5 -0.40 2.66 -42.81
CA ALA A 5 0.97 2.25 -42.52
C ALA A 5 2.01 3.38 -42.69
N ALA A 6 1.66 4.49 -43.34
CA ALA A 6 2.61 5.58 -43.65
C ALA A 6 2.59 6.72 -42.63
N THR A 7 1.47 6.95 -41.93
CA THR A 7 1.40 7.88 -40.78
C THR A 7 1.95 7.27 -39.49
N ARG A 8 2.06 5.93 -39.42
CA ARG A 8 2.71 5.22 -38.31
C ARG A 8 4.25 5.27 -38.34
N ALA A 9 4.85 5.76 -39.42
CA ALA A 9 6.31 5.72 -39.62
C ALA A 9 7.05 7.02 -39.20
N VAL A 10 6.31 8.10 -38.87
CA VAL A 10 6.89 9.34 -38.30
C VAL A 10 6.69 9.38 -36.77
N TYR A 11 5.76 8.59 -36.23
CA TYR A 11 5.53 8.41 -34.78
C TYR A 11 6.05 7.04 -34.26
N GLY A 12 6.94 6.40 -35.02
CA GLY A 12 7.39 5.02 -34.83
C GLY A 12 8.84 4.89 -34.36
N SER A 13 9.22 5.61 -33.31
CA SER A 13 10.39 5.36 -32.45
C SER A 13 10.21 6.29 -31.26
N VAL A 14 9.53 5.91 -30.19
CA VAL A 14 10.01 5.00 -29.16
C VAL A 14 8.76 4.29 -28.60
N LEU A 15 8.74 2.96 -28.51
CA LEU A 15 8.01 2.36 -27.38
C LEU A 15 8.95 2.56 -26.20
N ALA A 16 9.03 3.81 -25.73
CA ALA A 16 9.52 4.11 -24.40
C ALA A 16 8.54 3.40 -23.46
N THR A 17 9.00 3.05 -22.27
CA THR A 17 8.10 2.93 -21.12
C THR A 17 7.05 4.04 -21.22
N PRO A 18 5.74 3.75 -21.08
CA PRO A 18 4.74 4.81 -20.98
C PRO A 18 5.27 5.86 -19.99
N GLN A 19 5.43 7.10 -20.43
CA GLN A 19 5.90 8.17 -19.57
C GLN A 19 4.95 8.25 -18.36
N GLY A 20 5.48 8.33 -17.15
CA GLY A 20 4.64 8.34 -15.94
C GLY A 20 4.31 6.97 -15.34
N GLN A 21 4.89 5.86 -15.80
CA GLN A 21 4.63 4.55 -15.20
C GLN A 21 5.47 4.33 -13.92
N TRP A 22 4.81 3.95 -12.82
CA TRP A 22 5.49 3.46 -11.62
C TRP A 22 5.99 2.03 -11.81
N ILE A 23 7.26 1.80 -11.49
CA ILE A 23 7.93 0.49 -11.64
C ILE A 23 8.26 -0.08 -10.27
N ALA A 24 7.75 -1.28 -9.99
CA ALA A 24 8.04 -2.02 -8.77
C ALA A 24 9.51 -2.44 -8.69
N GLN A 25 10.11 -2.22 -7.53
CA GLN A 25 11.53 -2.49 -7.24
C GLN A 25 11.73 -3.59 -6.20
N GLY A 26 10.66 -4.22 -5.70
CA GLY A 26 10.72 -5.25 -4.67
C GLY A 26 10.63 -4.68 -3.24
N PRO A 27 11.01 -5.42 -2.20
CA PRO A 27 11.62 -6.74 -2.28
C PRO A 27 10.63 -7.83 -2.72
N SER A 28 11.11 -8.71 -3.59
CA SER A 28 10.55 -9.99 -4.00
C SER A 28 11.55 -11.09 -3.64
N PRO A 29 11.33 -11.83 -2.55
CA PRO A 29 11.61 -11.49 -1.15
C PRO A 29 12.98 -10.85 -0.85
N ALA A 30 13.23 -10.56 0.42
CA ALA A 30 14.57 -10.36 0.96
C ALA A 30 15.20 -11.71 1.35
N GLN A 31 16.47 -11.90 1.01
CA GLN A 31 17.25 -13.10 1.33
C GLN A 31 18.04 -12.95 2.63
N ASN A 32 18.38 -14.08 3.24
CA ASN A 32 19.08 -14.13 4.53
C ASN A 32 18.28 -13.44 5.65
N GLY A 33 16.96 -13.51 5.56
CA GLY A 33 16.03 -12.97 6.54
C GLY A 33 15.95 -13.81 7.81
N GLN A 34 15.03 -13.40 8.69
CA GLN A 34 14.82 -13.95 10.02
C GLN A 34 14.06 -15.29 9.99
N VAL A 35 14.66 -16.30 9.35
CA VAL A 35 14.21 -17.69 9.34
C VAL A 35 15.41 -18.62 9.44
N GLU A 36 15.21 -19.85 9.91
CA GLU A 36 16.30 -20.80 10.13
C GLU A 36 16.25 -21.93 9.09
N ASN A 37 17.32 -22.12 8.31
CA ASN A 37 17.50 -23.21 7.34
C ASN A 37 16.34 -23.42 6.34
N VAL A 38 15.58 -22.38 6.00
CA VAL A 38 14.49 -22.43 5.03
C VAL A 38 15.03 -22.26 3.62
N GLN A 39 14.75 -23.23 2.75
CA GLN A 39 15.16 -23.15 1.35
C GLN A 39 14.26 -22.18 0.55
N PRO A 40 14.81 -21.50 -0.48
CA PRO A 40 16.19 -21.62 -0.96
C PRO A 40 17.22 -20.76 -0.21
N ASN A 41 16.86 -19.59 0.31
CA ASN A 41 17.83 -18.59 0.81
C ASN A 41 17.39 -17.88 2.10
N ASN A 42 16.65 -18.57 2.99
CA ASN A 42 16.05 -17.95 4.18
C ASN A 42 15.23 -16.70 3.80
N GLU A 43 14.30 -16.86 2.88
CA GLU A 43 13.57 -15.76 2.26
C GLU A 43 12.44 -15.24 3.17
N VAL A 44 12.34 -13.91 3.33
CA VAL A 44 11.25 -13.20 4.02
C VAL A 44 10.67 -12.09 3.15
N VAL A 45 9.39 -11.77 3.29
CA VAL A 45 8.71 -10.78 2.45
C VAL A 45 7.71 -9.89 3.20
N GLY A 46 7.47 -10.12 4.49
CA GLY A 46 6.55 -9.34 5.32
C GLY A 46 5.24 -10.08 5.60
N ALA A 47 4.38 -9.43 6.40
CA ALA A 47 3.23 -10.09 7.01
C ALA A 47 2.11 -10.51 6.06
N ILE A 48 1.72 -11.77 6.17
CA ILE A 48 0.54 -12.35 5.53
C ILE A 48 -0.44 -12.78 6.62
N HIS A 49 -1.66 -12.24 6.59
CA HIS A 49 -2.61 -12.49 7.66
C HIS A 49 -3.42 -13.78 7.46
N THR A 50 -3.82 -14.07 6.22
CA THR A 50 -4.71 -15.20 5.93
C THR A 50 -4.30 -15.96 4.67
N VAL A 51 -4.56 -17.26 4.63
CA VAL A 51 -4.23 -18.18 3.54
C VAL A 51 -5.35 -19.17 3.27
N LEU A 52 -5.68 -19.34 1.99
CA LEU A 52 -6.63 -20.34 1.52
C LEU A 52 -5.95 -21.33 0.59
N ALA A 53 -6.04 -22.62 0.93
CA ALA A 53 -5.69 -23.69 0.02
C ALA A 53 -6.92 -24.18 -0.75
N HIS A 54 -6.78 -24.32 -2.07
CA HIS A 54 -7.87 -24.84 -2.88
C HIS A 54 -8.19 -26.29 -2.47
N PRO A 55 -9.47 -26.63 -2.18
CA PRO A 55 -9.83 -27.90 -1.56
C PRO A 55 -9.38 -29.15 -2.32
N ASP A 56 -9.33 -29.06 -3.65
CA ASP A 56 -9.05 -30.19 -4.54
C ASP A 56 -7.75 -30.05 -5.36
N ASP A 57 -6.97 -28.97 -5.18
CA ASP A 57 -5.76 -28.74 -5.98
C ASP A 57 -4.67 -28.05 -5.15
N ALA A 58 -3.64 -28.81 -4.78
CA ALA A 58 -2.52 -28.32 -3.97
C ALA A 58 -1.66 -27.26 -4.67
N ASN A 59 -1.86 -27.01 -5.97
CA ASN A 59 -1.14 -25.95 -6.68
C ASN A 59 -1.78 -24.57 -6.52
N ILE A 60 -3.04 -24.51 -6.09
CA ILE A 60 -3.78 -23.25 -6.02
C ILE A 60 -3.86 -22.80 -4.58
N LEU A 61 -3.18 -21.70 -4.28
CA LEU A 61 -3.27 -21.00 -3.00
C LEU A 61 -3.70 -19.54 -3.25
N TYR A 62 -4.42 -18.99 -2.29
CA TYR A 62 -4.66 -17.56 -2.17
C TYR A 62 -4.11 -17.07 -0.84
N ILE A 63 -3.62 -15.84 -0.79
CA ILE A 63 -3.24 -15.18 0.46
C ILE A 63 -3.90 -13.81 0.54
N GLY A 64 -4.15 -13.36 1.77
CA GLY A 64 -4.50 -11.99 2.11
C GLY A 64 -3.38 -11.39 2.93
N ALA A 65 -2.69 -10.41 2.34
CA ALA A 65 -1.63 -9.69 3.04
C ALA A 65 -2.22 -8.66 4.01
N VAL A 66 -1.44 -8.30 5.03
CA VAL A 66 -1.85 -7.33 6.06
C VAL A 66 -2.20 -5.96 5.48
N ASN A 67 -1.46 -5.51 4.46
CA ASN A 67 -1.73 -4.27 3.72
C ASN A 67 -1.48 -4.41 2.19
N GLY A 68 -1.14 -5.61 1.72
CA GLY A 68 -0.72 -5.87 0.33
C GLY A 68 -1.76 -6.47 -0.61
N GLY A 69 -3.02 -6.56 -0.16
CA GLY A 69 -4.13 -7.09 -0.94
C GLY A 69 -4.16 -8.61 -1.04
N ILE A 70 -4.96 -9.12 -1.98
CA ILE A 70 -5.14 -10.55 -2.23
C ILE A 70 -4.24 -11.01 -3.36
N TRP A 71 -3.54 -12.12 -3.17
CA TRP A 71 -2.72 -12.74 -4.20
C TRP A 71 -3.13 -14.19 -4.45
N LYS A 72 -2.83 -14.68 -5.64
CA LYS A 72 -3.07 -16.06 -6.05
C LYS A 72 -1.87 -16.67 -6.72
N THR A 73 -1.60 -17.94 -6.42
CA THR A 73 -0.72 -18.80 -7.23
C THR A 73 -1.50 -19.98 -7.79
N THR A 74 -0.98 -20.57 -8.87
CA THR A 74 -1.52 -21.79 -9.50
C THR A 74 -0.46 -22.87 -9.70
N ASN A 75 0.70 -22.70 -9.06
CA ASN A 75 1.82 -23.63 -9.07
C ASN A 75 2.51 -23.69 -7.69
N ALA A 76 1.73 -23.65 -6.61
CA ALA A 76 2.24 -23.66 -5.24
C ALA A 76 3.16 -24.85 -4.93
N THR A 77 3.04 -25.99 -5.63
CA THR A 77 3.92 -27.16 -5.43
C THR A 77 5.33 -27.01 -5.99
N ASP A 78 5.57 -26.01 -6.84
CA ASP A 78 6.90 -25.71 -7.36
C ASP A 78 7.83 -25.18 -6.26
N SER A 79 9.15 -25.24 -6.52
CA SER A 79 10.16 -24.66 -5.61
C SER A 79 10.20 -23.13 -5.63
N SER A 80 9.53 -22.51 -6.60
CA SER A 80 9.41 -21.06 -6.74
C SER A 80 8.07 -20.77 -7.43
N PRO A 81 6.98 -20.68 -6.64
CA PRO A 81 5.65 -20.43 -7.19
C PRO A 81 5.53 -19.01 -7.76
N ASN A 82 4.64 -18.80 -8.73
CA ASN A 82 4.34 -17.47 -9.25
C ASN A 82 3.04 -16.96 -8.64
N TRP A 83 3.09 -15.79 -8.01
CA TRP A 83 1.98 -15.08 -7.41
C TRP A 83 1.52 -13.94 -8.31
N THR A 84 0.21 -13.77 -8.40
CA THR A 84 -0.45 -12.69 -9.14
C THR A 84 -1.31 -11.89 -8.16
N PRO A 85 -1.14 -10.56 -8.07
CA PRO A 85 -2.01 -9.73 -7.25
C PRO A 85 -3.38 -9.61 -7.90
N LEU A 86 -4.44 -9.53 -7.10
CA LEU A 86 -5.82 -9.58 -7.57
C LEU A 86 -6.66 -8.35 -7.21
N THR A 87 -6.14 -7.44 -6.35
CA THR A 87 -6.92 -6.33 -5.76
C THR A 87 -6.20 -4.98 -5.80
N ASP A 88 -5.17 -4.83 -6.63
CA ASP A 88 -4.34 -3.60 -6.69
C ASP A 88 -5.15 -2.33 -6.97
N ASP A 89 -6.25 -2.45 -7.72
CA ASP A 89 -7.12 -1.34 -8.09
C ASP A 89 -8.22 -1.05 -7.04
N LEU A 90 -8.31 -1.80 -5.94
CA LEU A 90 -9.37 -1.66 -4.93
C LEU A 90 -8.90 -0.85 -3.71
N LEU A 91 -9.83 -0.14 -3.03
CA LEU A 91 -9.54 0.84 -1.96
C LEU A 91 -9.24 0.23 -0.57
N GLY A 92 -9.37 -1.08 -0.41
CA GLY A 92 -9.14 -1.80 0.85
C GLY A 92 -8.25 -3.02 0.63
N ASN A 93 -6.95 -2.85 0.84
CA ASN A 93 -5.94 -3.91 0.65
C ASN A 93 -5.44 -4.51 1.97
N SER A 94 -6.04 -4.13 3.10
CA SER A 94 -5.80 -4.78 4.39
C SER A 94 -6.74 -5.96 4.56
N ILE A 95 -6.25 -7.19 4.37
CA ILE A 95 -7.12 -8.37 4.35
C ILE A 95 -7.17 -9.01 5.74
N GLY A 96 -8.37 -9.04 6.31
CA GLY A 96 -8.64 -9.51 7.67
C GLY A 96 -9.06 -10.97 7.78
N ALA A 97 -9.75 -11.50 6.76
CA ALA A 97 -10.16 -12.90 6.73
C ALA A 97 -10.53 -13.31 5.31
N MET A 98 -10.41 -14.59 4.98
CA MET A 98 -10.95 -15.14 3.74
C MET A 98 -11.56 -16.52 3.98
N GLU A 99 -12.57 -16.89 3.19
CA GLU A 99 -13.10 -18.26 3.15
C GLU A 99 -13.59 -18.60 1.73
N PHE A 100 -13.36 -19.83 1.29
CA PHE A 100 -14.12 -20.40 0.18
C PHE A 100 -15.58 -20.62 0.60
N ASP A 101 -16.53 -20.51 -0.33
CA ASP A 101 -17.88 -21.00 -0.10
C ASP A 101 -17.92 -22.52 -0.35
N PRO A 102 -17.98 -23.39 0.68
CA PRO A 102 -18.01 -24.84 0.48
C PRO A 102 -19.33 -25.33 -0.14
N SER A 103 -20.34 -24.46 -0.31
CA SER A 103 -21.54 -24.80 -1.07
C SER A 103 -21.39 -24.57 -2.57
N ASP A 104 -20.35 -23.86 -3.01
CA ASP A 104 -19.97 -23.73 -4.41
C ASP A 104 -19.16 -24.96 -4.85
N PRO A 105 -19.74 -25.88 -5.66
CA PRO A 105 -19.05 -27.10 -6.09
C PRO A 105 -17.89 -26.85 -7.06
N THR A 106 -17.69 -25.59 -7.49
CA THR A 106 -16.59 -25.21 -8.38
C THR A 106 -15.39 -24.66 -7.63
N ASN A 107 -15.49 -24.40 -6.31
CA ASN A 107 -14.46 -23.77 -5.48
C ASN A 107 -13.94 -22.44 -6.08
N GLN A 108 -14.81 -21.65 -6.71
CA GLN A 108 -14.44 -20.35 -7.32
C GLN A 108 -14.97 -19.15 -6.54
N THR A 109 -15.91 -19.39 -5.63
CA THR A 109 -16.50 -18.36 -4.77
C THR A 109 -15.66 -18.20 -3.51
N ILE A 110 -15.13 -16.98 -3.32
CA ILE A 110 -14.37 -16.58 -2.14
C ILE A 110 -14.99 -15.29 -1.61
N ILE A 111 -15.13 -15.21 -0.30
CA ILE A 111 -15.41 -13.96 0.43
C ILE A 111 -14.14 -13.55 1.15
N ALA A 112 -13.77 -12.29 1.04
CA ALA A 112 -12.68 -11.68 1.79
C ALA A 112 -13.22 -10.51 2.62
N GLY A 113 -12.84 -10.44 3.89
CA GLY A 113 -13.12 -9.32 4.77
C GLY A 113 -11.95 -8.36 4.85
N ILE A 114 -12.26 -7.06 4.84
CA ILE A 114 -11.24 -6.01 4.99
C ILE A 114 -11.05 -5.72 6.49
N GLY A 115 -9.80 -5.77 6.94
CA GLY A 115 -9.43 -5.56 8.33
C GLY A 115 -7.95 -5.24 8.48
N ARG A 116 -7.63 -4.33 9.41
CA ARG A 116 -6.29 -3.85 9.72
C ARG A 116 -5.67 -4.68 10.85
N PHE A 117 -4.69 -5.50 10.48
CA PHE A 117 -3.96 -6.40 11.39
C PHE A 117 -2.45 -6.14 11.45
N SER A 118 -2.02 -4.99 10.89
CA SER A 118 -0.61 -4.60 10.92
C SER A 118 -0.12 -4.44 12.35
N SER A 119 1.02 -5.06 12.64
CA SER A 119 1.77 -4.87 13.88
C SER A 119 2.26 -3.43 14.00
N PHE A 120 2.30 -2.70 12.88
CA PHE A 120 2.54 -1.26 12.81
C PHE A 120 1.30 -0.44 13.17
N ARG A 121 0.88 -0.54 14.45
CA ARG A 121 -0.24 0.21 15.05
C ARG A 121 -1.59 0.01 14.34
N ARG A 122 -1.74 -1.09 13.59
CA ARG A 122 -2.91 -1.39 12.75
C ARG A 122 -3.20 -0.29 11.73
N ARG A 123 -2.15 0.32 11.17
CA ARG A 123 -2.27 1.23 10.02
C ARG A 123 -2.59 0.42 8.74
N GLY A 124 -3.27 1.05 7.79
CA GLY A 124 -3.67 0.41 6.53
C GLY A 124 -4.67 1.24 5.72
N GLY A 125 -5.08 0.71 4.57
CA GLY A 125 -6.04 1.35 3.66
C GLY A 125 -7.46 1.42 4.23
N ALA A 126 -8.43 1.86 3.42
CA ALA A 126 -9.82 2.05 3.87
C ALA A 126 -10.50 0.73 4.26
N LEU A 127 -11.32 0.75 5.31
CA LEU A 127 -12.10 -0.40 5.79
C LEU A 127 -13.41 -0.53 5.01
N THR A 128 -13.32 -1.02 3.78
CA THR A 128 -14.41 -1.02 2.79
C THR A 128 -15.44 -2.16 2.94
N GLY A 129 -15.39 -2.93 4.03
CA GLY A 129 -16.30 -4.04 4.31
C GLY A 129 -15.82 -5.37 3.74
N LEU A 130 -16.48 -5.90 2.70
CA LEU A 130 -16.17 -7.21 2.11
C LEU A 130 -15.90 -7.13 0.61
N LEU A 131 -15.07 -8.04 0.13
CA LEU A 131 -14.88 -8.35 -1.29
C LEU A 131 -15.39 -9.76 -1.60
N LYS A 132 -16.01 -9.94 -2.76
CA LYS A 132 -16.50 -11.23 -3.24
C LYS A 132 -16.04 -11.49 -4.68
N THR A 133 -15.56 -12.70 -4.92
CA THR A 133 -15.38 -13.26 -6.26
C THR A 133 -16.29 -14.48 -6.46
N THR A 134 -16.64 -14.77 -7.70
CA THR A 134 -17.31 -16.03 -8.10
C THR A 134 -16.60 -16.74 -9.26
N ASP A 135 -15.45 -16.22 -9.71
CA ASP A 135 -14.72 -16.71 -10.88
C ASP A 135 -13.24 -17.03 -10.58
N GLY A 136 -12.94 -17.27 -9.30
CA GLY A 136 -11.59 -17.60 -8.84
C GLY A 136 -10.64 -16.41 -8.73
N GLY A 137 -11.19 -15.21 -8.51
CA GLY A 137 -10.45 -13.98 -8.28
C GLY A 137 -10.09 -13.22 -9.55
N LYS A 138 -10.74 -13.51 -10.68
CA LYS A 138 -10.55 -12.72 -11.91
C LYS A 138 -11.31 -11.39 -11.81
N THR A 139 -12.45 -11.39 -11.13
CA THR A 139 -13.22 -10.20 -10.82
C THR A 139 -13.64 -10.19 -9.36
N TRP A 140 -13.60 -9.01 -8.75
CA TRP A 140 -14.01 -8.79 -7.37
C TRP A 140 -15.13 -7.75 -7.32
N THR A 141 -16.13 -8.03 -6.50
CA THR A 141 -17.25 -7.14 -6.22
C THR A 141 -17.21 -6.76 -4.74
N GLN A 142 -17.22 -5.47 -4.45
CA GLN A 142 -17.37 -5.00 -3.08
C GLN A 142 -18.81 -5.21 -2.61
N LEU A 143 -19.00 -5.78 -1.43
CA LEU A 143 -20.31 -5.95 -0.78
C LEU A 143 -20.43 -4.97 0.38
N ALA A 144 -21.68 -4.54 0.66
CA ALA A 144 -22.08 -3.51 1.63
C ALA A 144 -21.83 -2.05 1.19
N THR A 145 -22.60 -1.58 0.20
CA THR A 145 -22.58 -0.18 -0.26
C THR A 145 -23.87 0.57 0.11
N ALA A 146 -23.80 1.44 1.12
CA ALA A 146 -24.56 2.68 1.23
C ALA A 146 -23.96 3.55 2.35
N ASP A 147 -23.59 4.76 1.94
CA ASP A 147 -22.90 5.83 2.67
C ASP A 147 -21.53 5.48 3.28
N ASN A 148 -20.48 5.97 2.61
CA ASN A 148 -19.09 5.92 3.07
C ASN A 148 -18.68 7.25 3.74
N LEU A 149 -19.65 8.10 4.10
CA LEU A 149 -19.42 9.44 4.64
C LEU A 149 -19.61 9.44 6.16
N ASP A 150 -18.77 8.70 6.89
CA ASP A 150 -18.55 8.97 8.32
C ASP A 150 -17.21 8.38 8.79
N ASN A 151 -16.39 9.22 9.42
CA ASN A 151 -15.03 8.92 9.85
C ASN A 151 -14.75 9.42 11.28
N ASP A 152 -15.64 9.18 12.24
CA ASP A 152 -15.21 9.39 13.62
C ASP A 152 -13.89 8.60 13.89
N ARG A 153 -12.83 9.36 14.17
CA ARG A 153 -11.50 8.83 14.56
C ARG A 153 -11.58 8.03 15.88
N ASP A 154 -12.78 7.81 16.43
CA ASP A 154 -13.05 7.14 17.69
C ASP A 154 -13.73 5.76 17.54
N GLY A 155 -14.13 5.35 16.32
CA GLY A 155 -14.75 4.05 16.08
C GLY A 155 -16.14 3.93 16.72
N MET A 156 -16.85 5.05 16.84
CA MET A 156 -18.25 5.09 17.22
C MET A 156 -19.14 5.14 15.97
N VAL A 157 -20.44 5.28 16.20
CA VAL A 157 -21.51 5.23 15.21
C VAL A 157 -22.50 6.25 15.69
N ASP A 158 -22.52 7.44 15.10
CA ASP A 158 -23.38 8.52 15.58
C ASP A 158 -24.58 8.82 14.65
N GLU A 159 -24.67 8.15 13.49
CA GLU A 159 -25.73 8.33 12.50
C GLU A 159 -26.57 7.05 12.25
N ALA A 160 -27.84 7.23 11.85
CA ALA A 160 -28.81 6.14 11.67
C ALA A 160 -28.80 5.49 10.28
N ASP A 161 -27.98 6.00 9.35
CA ASP A 161 -27.94 5.62 7.93
C ASP A 161 -26.66 4.84 7.53
N GLU A 162 -25.84 4.38 8.49
CA GLU A 162 -24.63 3.58 8.23
C GLU A 162 -24.91 2.22 7.59
N THR A 163 -24.12 1.84 6.57
CA THR A 163 -23.98 0.42 6.24
C THR A 163 -23.25 -0.33 7.33
N LEU A 164 -23.88 -1.37 7.87
CA LEU A 164 -23.43 -2.13 9.04
C LEU A 164 -21.97 -2.64 9.01
N LEU A 165 -21.34 -2.79 7.84
CA LEU A 165 -20.00 -3.39 7.70
C LEU A 165 -18.88 -2.42 7.27
N SER A 166 -19.20 -1.26 6.70
CA SER A 166 -18.16 -0.26 6.36
C SER A 166 -17.56 0.31 7.65
N GLY A 167 -16.26 0.62 7.66
CA GLY A 167 -15.55 1.10 8.85
C GLY A 167 -15.32 0.02 9.93
N ARG A 168 -15.77 -1.22 9.73
CA ARG A 168 -15.57 -2.32 10.69
C ARG A 168 -14.28 -3.07 10.41
N ASN A 169 -13.59 -3.46 11.48
CA ASN A 169 -12.41 -4.32 11.38
C ASN A 169 -12.85 -5.79 11.28
N ILE A 170 -13.00 -6.30 10.05
CA ILE A 170 -13.48 -7.66 9.83
C ILE A 170 -12.40 -8.67 10.21
N SER A 171 -12.73 -9.59 11.13
CA SER A 171 -11.81 -10.61 11.65
C SER A 171 -12.18 -12.04 11.25
N GLY A 172 -13.35 -12.26 10.65
CA GLY A 172 -13.76 -13.58 10.19
C GLY A 172 -14.93 -13.51 9.22
N VAL A 173 -14.95 -14.43 8.27
CA VAL A 173 -16.01 -14.56 7.26
C VAL A 173 -16.42 -16.01 7.13
N ALA A 174 -17.73 -16.26 7.02
CA ALA A 174 -18.24 -17.60 6.75
C ALA A 174 -19.39 -17.58 5.73
N SER A 175 -19.21 -18.25 4.59
CA SER A 175 -20.15 -18.19 3.45
C SER A 175 -20.78 -19.55 3.12
N ARG A 176 -22.11 -19.63 3.02
CA ARG A 176 -22.85 -20.84 2.64
C ARG A 176 -23.97 -20.49 1.67
N GLY A 177 -23.59 -20.26 0.41
CA GLY A 177 -24.50 -19.86 -0.66
C GLY A 177 -25.01 -18.44 -0.42
N ASN A 178 -26.32 -18.31 -0.16
CA ASN A 178 -26.91 -17.00 0.12
C ASN A 178 -26.70 -16.52 1.55
N THR A 179 -26.31 -17.41 2.47
CA THR A 179 -26.06 -17.04 3.87
C THR A 179 -24.61 -16.63 4.04
N LEU A 180 -24.37 -15.40 4.48
CA LEU A 180 -23.05 -14.90 4.85
C LEU A 180 -23.05 -14.53 6.34
N LEU A 181 -22.02 -14.95 7.07
CA LEU A 181 -21.73 -14.52 8.43
C LEU A 181 -20.40 -13.81 8.45
N VAL A 182 -20.30 -12.79 9.28
CA VAL A 182 -19.10 -11.98 9.42
C VAL A 182 -18.89 -11.67 10.89
N SER A 183 -17.68 -11.86 11.39
CA SER A 183 -17.24 -11.34 12.69
C SER A 183 -16.40 -10.10 12.50
N ALA A 184 -16.63 -9.12 13.37
CA ALA A 184 -15.80 -7.93 13.48
C ALA A 184 -15.35 -7.74 14.93
N ASN A 185 -14.13 -7.25 15.11
CA ASN A 185 -13.60 -6.89 16.41
C ASN A 185 -13.49 -5.37 16.58
N ASN A 186 -13.37 -4.91 17.83
CA ASN A 186 -13.34 -3.47 18.15
C ASN A 186 -11.90 -2.94 18.04
N PHE A 187 -11.67 -2.08 17.04
CA PHE A 187 -10.60 -1.09 17.11
C PHE A 187 -11.15 0.17 17.80
N GLY A 188 -10.47 0.74 18.80
CA GLY A 188 -10.81 2.08 19.33
C GLY A 188 -11.76 2.19 20.54
N GLY A 189 -12.50 1.15 20.92
CA GLY A 189 -13.32 1.15 22.15
C GLY A 189 -14.83 1.42 21.96
N GLY A 190 -15.36 1.31 20.74
CA GLY A 190 -16.79 1.32 20.42
C GLY A 190 -17.56 0.02 20.76
N THR A 191 -18.88 0.03 20.57
CA THR A 191 -19.82 -1.04 21.00
C THR A 191 -20.29 -1.99 19.88
N GLN A 192 -19.75 -1.92 18.66
CA GLN A 192 -20.30 -2.62 17.48
C GLN A 192 -19.44 -3.74 16.87
N GLY A 193 -18.32 -4.12 17.49
CA GLY A 193 -17.72 -5.44 17.26
C GLY A 193 -18.74 -6.54 17.58
N GLY A 194 -18.79 -7.58 16.75
CA GLY A 194 -19.79 -8.64 16.88
C GLY A 194 -20.02 -9.41 15.58
N VAL A 195 -21.17 -10.08 15.52
CA VAL A 195 -21.55 -10.93 14.38
C VAL A 195 -22.62 -10.27 13.53
N TYR A 196 -22.39 -10.27 12.22
CA TYR A 196 -23.30 -9.77 11.20
C TYR A 196 -23.72 -10.93 10.30
N ARG A 197 -24.94 -10.83 9.76
CA ARG A 197 -25.55 -11.89 8.96
C ARG A 197 -26.28 -11.35 7.74
N SER A 198 -26.08 -11.97 6.60
CA SER A 198 -26.88 -11.80 5.39
C SER A 198 -27.52 -13.11 4.97
N THR A 199 -28.68 -13.06 4.30
CA THR A 199 -29.38 -14.24 3.73
C THR A 199 -29.75 -14.08 2.26
N ASP A 200 -29.33 -12.97 1.66
CA ASP A 200 -29.58 -12.58 0.28
C ASP A 200 -28.26 -12.30 -0.44
N ASN A 201 -27.21 -13.05 -0.07
CA ASN A 201 -25.90 -13.00 -0.71
C ASN A 201 -25.20 -11.63 -0.57
N GLY A 202 -25.36 -10.98 0.60
CA GLY A 202 -24.68 -9.73 0.95
C GLY A 202 -25.40 -8.46 0.53
N ALA A 203 -26.64 -8.56 0.02
CA ALA A 203 -27.43 -7.39 -0.38
C ALA A 203 -28.02 -6.66 0.84
N THR A 204 -28.40 -7.38 1.89
CA THR A 204 -28.83 -6.82 3.18
C THR A 204 -28.16 -7.53 4.36
N TRP A 205 -27.99 -6.79 5.46
CA TRP A 205 -27.26 -7.23 6.65
C TRP A 205 -28.07 -7.02 7.93
N GLU A 206 -27.90 -7.94 8.89
CA GLU A 206 -28.47 -7.90 10.23
C GLU A 206 -27.34 -8.01 11.26
N PHE A 207 -27.28 -7.08 12.23
CA PHE A 207 -26.43 -7.24 13.40
C PHE A 207 -27.04 -8.25 14.38
N ARG A 208 -26.26 -9.25 14.81
CA ARG A 208 -26.75 -10.39 15.60
C ARG A 208 -26.34 -10.32 17.07
N SER A 209 -25.17 -9.77 17.38
CA SER A 209 -24.67 -9.71 18.76
C SER A 209 -25.63 -8.96 19.70
N GLY A 210 -25.86 -9.53 20.88
CA GLY A 210 -26.85 -9.04 21.85
C GLY A 210 -28.29 -9.48 21.61
N SER A 211 -28.54 -10.39 20.65
CA SER A 211 -29.88 -10.88 20.31
C SER A 211 -29.90 -12.38 20.01
N ASN A 212 -31.09 -13.00 20.09
CA ASN A 212 -31.33 -14.39 19.66
C ASN A 212 -30.34 -15.44 20.23
N GLY A 213 -29.95 -15.24 21.49
CA GLY A 213 -29.06 -16.14 22.23
C GLY A 213 -27.56 -15.89 22.04
N LEU A 214 -27.18 -14.88 21.24
CA LEU A 214 -25.80 -14.41 21.14
C LEU A 214 -25.60 -13.20 22.05
N ASP A 215 -24.58 -13.26 22.90
CA ASP A 215 -24.26 -12.14 23.78
C ASP A 215 -23.65 -10.95 23.02
N ALA A 216 -23.69 -9.77 23.63
CA ALA A 216 -23.09 -8.58 23.05
C ALA A 216 -21.58 -8.56 23.32
N GLY A 217 -20.78 -8.20 22.32
CA GLY A 217 -19.34 -8.09 22.42
C GLY A 217 -18.63 -8.36 21.10
N ALA A 218 -17.36 -7.97 21.04
CA ALA A 218 -16.47 -8.27 19.92
C ALA A 218 -16.34 -9.78 19.71
N ALA A 219 -16.36 -10.20 18.46
CA ALA A 219 -16.07 -11.58 18.09
C ALA A 219 -14.59 -11.70 17.75
N PHE A 220 -13.92 -12.72 18.29
CA PHE A 220 -12.51 -12.99 17.94
C PHE A 220 -12.44 -13.84 16.68
N ASP A 221 -13.08 -15.01 16.70
CA ASP A 221 -13.03 -16.00 15.63
C ASP A 221 -14.43 -16.52 15.27
N LEU A 222 -14.61 -16.93 14.02
CA LEU A 222 -15.82 -17.45 13.41
C LEU A 222 -15.48 -18.65 12.52
N VAL A 223 -15.90 -19.85 12.92
CA VAL A 223 -15.64 -21.09 12.17
C VAL A 223 -16.91 -21.83 11.79
N GLY A 224 -16.94 -22.37 10.57
CA GLY A 224 -18.01 -23.25 10.09
C GLY A 224 -17.73 -24.73 10.36
N ASP A 225 -18.78 -25.51 10.64
CA ASP A 225 -18.65 -26.97 10.77
C ASP A 225 -18.60 -27.63 9.37
N PRO A 226 -17.50 -28.34 9.01
CA PRO A 226 -17.38 -29.00 7.71
C PRO A 226 -18.39 -30.14 7.52
N THR A 227 -18.99 -30.65 8.60
CA THR A 227 -20.01 -31.72 8.56
C THR A 227 -21.44 -31.18 8.40
N ASN A 228 -21.65 -29.87 8.56
CA ASN A 228 -22.97 -29.25 8.50
C ASN A 228 -22.91 -27.77 8.07
N ASN A 229 -23.33 -27.50 6.83
CA ASN A 229 -23.38 -26.14 6.24
C ASN A 229 -24.33 -25.14 6.92
N GLN A 230 -25.05 -25.53 7.98
CA GLN A 230 -25.86 -24.60 8.78
C GLN A 230 -25.26 -24.35 10.17
N ARG A 231 -24.18 -25.05 10.53
CA ARG A 231 -23.56 -24.95 11.84
C ARG A 231 -22.32 -24.07 11.81
N PHE A 232 -22.29 -23.15 12.77
CA PHE A 232 -21.21 -22.19 12.95
C PHE A 232 -20.90 -22.07 14.44
N TYR A 233 -19.65 -21.72 14.74
CA TYR A 233 -19.19 -21.37 16.07
C TYR A 233 -18.57 -19.98 16.04
N VAL A 234 -18.80 -19.19 17.09
CA VAL A 234 -18.18 -17.87 17.26
C VAL A 234 -17.70 -17.73 18.69
N SER A 235 -16.51 -17.18 18.88
CA SER A 235 -16.00 -16.78 20.19
C SER A 235 -16.30 -15.31 20.43
N VAL A 236 -16.97 -14.99 21.53
CA VAL A 236 -17.32 -13.61 21.91
C VAL A 236 -16.53 -13.19 23.14
N GLN A 237 -15.78 -12.10 23.01
CA GLN A 237 -14.88 -11.58 24.04
C GLN A 237 -15.60 -11.44 25.37
N GLY A 238 -15.04 -12.04 26.42
CA GLY A 238 -15.52 -11.95 27.79
C GLY A 238 -16.86 -12.67 28.06
N ASN A 239 -17.42 -13.38 27.08
CA ASN A 239 -18.74 -14.01 27.21
C ASN A 239 -18.70 -15.54 27.04
N GLY A 240 -18.19 -16.05 25.92
CA GLY A 240 -18.31 -17.49 25.64
C GLY A 240 -18.03 -17.89 24.21
N ILE A 241 -18.06 -19.20 23.96
CA ILE A 241 -18.16 -19.79 22.63
C ILE A 241 -19.63 -20.09 22.37
N PHE A 242 -20.14 -19.64 21.24
CA PHE A 242 -21.54 -19.81 20.85
C PHE A 242 -21.65 -20.67 19.60
N ARG A 243 -22.64 -21.56 19.58
CA ARG A 243 -22.98 -22.39 18.44
C ARG A 243 -24.30 -21.96 17.82
N SER A 244 -24.35 -21.85 16.51
CA SER A 244 -25.59 -21.81 15.74
C SER A 244 -25.78 -23.10 14.94
N ASP A 245 -27.01 -23.57 14.77
CA ASP A 245 -27.36 -24.76 13.97
C ASP A 245 -28.30 -24.42 12.79
N ASP A 246 -28.60 -23.13 12.58
CA ASP A 246 -29.62 -22.63 11.66
C ASP A 246 -29.15 -21.46 10.79
N GLY A 247 -27.87 -21.47 10.43
CA GLY A 247 -27.31 -20.45 9.56
C GLY A 247 -27.02 -19.13 10.27
N GLY A 248 -26.75 -19.14 11.57
CA GLY A 248 -26.47 -17.95 12.39
C GLY A 248 -27.71 -17.20 12.89
N ALA A 249 -28.91 -17.79 12.78
CA ALA A 249 -30.13 -17.14 13.22
C ALA A 249 -30.35 -17.26 14.74
N ASN A 250 -30.06 -18.40 15.35
CA ASN A 250 -30.11 -18.56 16.80
C ASN A 250 -28.79 -19.13 17.31
N TRP A 251 -28.42 -18.73 18.53
CA TRP A 251 -27.16 -19.06 19.15
C TRP A 251 -27.35 -19.67 20.55
N ILE A 252 -26.45 -20.58 20.92
CA ILE A 252 -26.42 -21.25 22.23
C ILE A 252 -24.98 -21.17 22.74
N ASN A 253 -24.78 -20.66 23.95
CA ASN A 253 -23.47 -20.72 24.60
C ASN A 253 -23.12 -22.19 24.89
N VAL A 254 -21.96 -22.64 24.41
CA VAL A 254 -21.47 -24.02 24.54
C VAL A 254 -20.27 -24.13 25.47
N SER A 255 -19.78 -23.00 26.03
CA SER A 255 -18.68 -22.97 27.01
C SER A 255 -19.15 -22.76 28.45
N ASP A 256 -20.29 -22.12 28.68
CA ASP A 256 -20.78 -21.68 30.00
C ASP A 256 -21.03 -22.80 31.04
N GLN A 257 -21.15 -24.05 30.60
CA GLN A 257 -21.34 -25.21 31.48
C GLN A 257 -20.03 -25.92 31.88
N ASP A 258 -18.88 -25.50 31.35
CA ASP A 258 -17.57 -26.00 31.76
C ASP A 258 -16.81 -24.94 32.55
N ALA A 259 -16.67 -25.13 33.87
CA ALA A 259 -16.10 -24.12 34.75
C ALA A 259 -14.63 -23.78 34.48
N ASN A 260 -13.87 -24.68 33.84
CA ASN A 260 -12.46 -24.42 33.52
C ASN A 260 -12.36 -23.53 32.28
N LEU A 261 -13.09 -23.88 31.21
CA LEU A 261 -13.15 -23.06 30.00
C LEU A 261 -13.83 -21.72 30.25
N ASP A 262 -15.01 -21.73 30.87
CA ASP A 262 -15.80 -20.53 31.17
C ASP A 262 -15.01 -19.54 32.04
N GLY A 263 -14.29 -20.05 33.05
CA GLY A 263 -13.47 -19.22 33.93
C GLY A 263 -12.33 -18.49 33.23
N VAL A 264 -11.77 -19.07 32.15
CA VAL A 264 -10.71 -18.43 31.36
C VAL A 264 -11.32 -17.48 30.32
N ILE A 265 -12.37 -17.92 29.60
CA ILE A 265 -13.02 -17.12 28.57
C ILE A 265 -13.64 -15.83 29.11
N THR A 266 -14.32 -15.90 30.26
CA THR A 266 -14.97 -14.73 30.87
C THR A 266 -14.00 -13.87 31.70
N GLY A 267 -12.72 -14.26 31.77
CA GLY A 267 -11.70 -13.55 32.52
C GLY A 267 -11.34 -12.19 31.91
N VAL A 268 -11.03 -11.21 32.77
CA VAL A 268 -10.71 -9.81 32.43
C VAL A 268 -9.46 -9.61 31.55
N GLY A 269 -8.72 -10.68 31.26
CA GLY A 269 -7.54 -10.66 30.40
C GLY A 269 -7.72 -11.38 29.07
N ASN A 270 -8.88 -12.00 28.79
CA ASN A 270 -9.10 -12.65 27.50
C ASN A 270 -9.04 -11.60 26.37
N ASN A 271 -8.04 -11.76 25.52
CA ASN A 271 -7.79 -10.87 24.39
C ASN A 271 -7.68 -11.59 23.04
N ASN A 272 -7.79 -12.92 23.01
CA ASN A 272 -8.07 -13.68 21.79
C ASN A 272 -8.65 -15.07 22.11
N THR A 273 -9.42 -15.65 21.20
CA THR A 273 -9.92 -17.03 21.28
C THR A 273 -10.12 -17.60 19.88
N GLU A 274 -9.30 -18.57 19.51
CA GLU A 274 -9.31 -19.23 18.20
C GLU A 274 -9.89 -20.65 18.30
N MET A 275 -10.49 -21.14 17.22
CA MET A 275 -11.18 -22.42 17.17
C MET A 275 -10.84 -23.20 15.90
N ALA A 276 -10.99 -24.53 15.98
CA ALA A 276 -10.90 -25.38 14.80
C ALA A 276 -11.91 -26.54 14.89
N VAL A 277 -12.52 -26.91 13.76
CA VAL A 277 -13.47 -28.02 13.70
C VAL A 277 -12.87 -29.18 12.91
N ALA A 278 -12.76 -30.34 13.54
CA ALA A 278 -12.24 -31.54 12.89
C ALA A 278 -13.27 -32.17 11.95
N SER A 279 -12.81 -33.07 11.07
CA SER A 279 -13.65 -33.73 10.04
C SER A 279 -14.81 -34.58 10.58
N ASN A 280 -14.80 -34.92 11.88
CA ASN A 280 -15.90 -35.63 12.55
C ASN A 280 -16.84 -34.70 13.36
N GLY A 281 -16.63 -33.38 13.30
CA GLY A 281 -17.38 -32.38 14.05
C GLY A 281 -16.87 -32.14 15.48
N ARG A 282 -15.73 -32.71 15.90
CA ARG A 282 -15.05 -32.31 17.15
C ARG A 282 -14.64 -30.85 17.06
N LEU A 283 -14.84 -30.09 18.14
CA LEU A 283 -14.45 -28.69 18.24
C LEU A 283 -13.22 -28.56 19.15
N TYR A 284 -12.17 -27.92 18.65
CA TYR A 284 -10.99 -27.47 19.39
C TYR A 284 -11.10 -25.97 19.67
N THR A 285 -10.50 -25.51 20.78
CA THR A 285 -10.35 -24.09 21.09
C THR A 285 -9.06 -23.81 21.85
N ALA A 286 -8.49 -22.64 21.58
CA ALA A 286 -7.44 -22.04 22.37
C ALA A 286 -7.88 -20.66 22.87
N VAL A 287 -7.63 -20.36 24.14
CA VAL A 287 -7.95 -19.08 24.77
C VAL A 287 -6.67 -18.38 25.18
N LEU A 288 -6.54 -17.12 24.79
CA LEU A 288 -5.39 -16.31 25.07
C LEU A 288 -5.74 -15.23 26.09
N THR A 289 -4.92 -15.12 27.12
CA THR A 289 -5.12 -14.19 28.23
C THR A 289 -3.88 -13.30 28.36
N ASN A 290 -4.06 -11.98 28.21
CA ASN A 290 -2.99 -10.99 28.14
C ASN A 290 -1.92 -11.35 27.09
N GLY A 291 -2.37 -11.94 25.98
CA GLY A 291 -1.53 -12.31 24.85
C GLY A 291 -0.85 -13.66 24.97
N GLN A 292 -1.18 -14.46 25.99
CA GLN A 292 -0.54 -15.76 26.26
C GLN A 292 -1.55 -16.89 26.20
N ALA A 293 -1.18 -18.04 25.63
CA ALA A 293 -2.05 -19.21 25.65
C ALA A 293 -2.28 -19.68 27.11
N SER A 294 -3.54 -19.64 27.56
CA SER A 294 -3.94 -19.99 28.93
C SER A 294 -4.85 -21.23 28.99
N TYR A 295 -5.47 -21.59 27.87
CA TYR A 295 -6.26 -22.81 27.73
C TYR A 295 -6.12 -23.34 26.30
N ILE A 296 -5.93 -24.65 26.15
CA ILE A 296 -6.15 -25.38 24.91
C ILE A 296 -6.99 -26.61 25.27
N GLY A 297 -8.05 -26.88 24.51
CA GLY A 297 -8.93 -28.00 24.79
C GLY A 297 -9.88 -28.32 23.66
N PHE A 298 -10.69 -29.37 23.87
CA PHE A 298 -11.61 -29.86 22.86
C PHE A 298 -12.89 -30.45 23.46
N THR A 299 -13.91 -30.58 22.62
CA THR A 299 -15.14 -31.31 22.94
C THR A 299 -15.53 -32.26 21.80
N ASP A 300 -15.81 -33.52 22.16
CA ASP A 300 -16.30 -34.56 21.24
C ASP A 300 -17.81 -34.50 21.00
N ASN A 301 -18.52 -33.67 21.77
CA ASN A 301 -19.98 -33.57 21.74
C ASN A 301 -20.47 -32.11 21.68
N PRO A 302 -19.93 -31.27 20.77
CA PRO A 302 -20.25 -29.85 20.75
C PRO A 302 -21.72 -29.55 20.44
N THR A 303 -22.49 -30.54 19.95
CA THR A 303 -23.93 -30.42 19.68
C THR A 303 -24.81 -30.77 20.88
N ALA A 304 -24.23 -31.26 21.99
CA ALA A 304 -24.97 -31.53 23.21
C ALA A 304 -25.56 -30.23 23.78
N THR A 305 -26.61 -30.35 24.61
CA THR A 305 -27.14 -29.21 25.36
C THR A 305 -26.10 -28.65 26.32
N ASN A 306 -25.34 -29.55 26.96
CA ASN A 306 -24.21 -29.23 27.84
C ASN A 306 -22.99 -30.03 27.34
N PRO A 307 -22.20 -29.49 26.41
CA PRO A 307 -20.98 -30.13 25.95
C PRO A 307 -20.01 -30.37 27.11
N THR A 308 -19.20 -31.41 26.99
CA THR A 308 -18.13 -31.71 27.94
C THR A 308 -16.80 -31.36 27.30
N TRP A 309 -16.01 -30.53 27.97
CA TRP A 309 -14.72 -30.08 27.49
C TRP A 309 -13.57 -30.82 28.18
N THR A 310 -12.53 -31.13 27.42
CA THR A 310 -11.30 -31.76 27.91
C THR A 310 -10.14 -30.81 27.64
N GLN A 311 -9.45 -30.39 28.70
CA GLN A 311 -8.29 -29.53 28.63
C GLN A 311 -7.03 -30.36 28.30
N MET A 312 -6.21 -29.83 27.40
CA MET A 312 -4.88 -30.36 27.04
C MET A 312 -3.79 -29.68 27.90
N ASP A 313 -2.61 -30.28 27.95
CA ASP A 313 -1.41 -29.58 28.41
C ASP A 313 -1.16 -28.35 27.51
N LEU A 314 -0.41 -27.34 28.00
CA LEU A 314 0.06 -26.25 27.15
C LEU A 314 1.44 -26.63 26.56
N PRO A 315 1.70 -26.35 25.27
CA PRO A 315 3.02 -26.59 24.68
C PRO A 315 4.04 -25.55 25.20
N VAL A 316 5.22 -26.02 25.62
CA VAL A 316 6.24 -25.21 26.29
C VAL A 316 7.64 -25.69 25.91
N THR A 317 8.60 -24.78 25.79
CA THR A 317 10.04 -25.07 25.65
C THR A 317 10.85 -24.48 26.80
N GLU A 318 11.93 -25.14 27.21
CA GLU A 318 12.92 -24.55 28.12
C GLU A 318 13.88 -23.65 27.33
N GLU A 319 14.07 -22.42 27.80
CA GLU A 319 14.98 -21.44 27.22
C GLU A 319 16.38 -21.52 27.87
N ARG A 320 17.38 -20.86 27.26
CA ARG A 320 18.79 -21.00 27.71
C ARG A 320 19.06 -20.48 29.12
N ASN A 321 18.27 -19.51 29.56
CA ASN A 321 18.26 -18.97 30.92
C ASN A 321 17.60 -19.93 31.94
N GLY A 322 16.98 -21.02 31.48
CA GLY A 322 16.23 -21.98 32.29
C GLY A 322 14.76 -21.59 32.50
N ASP A 323 14.29 -20.54 31.81
CA ASP A 323 12.89 -20.12 31.85
C ASP A 323 12.05 -21.02 30.93
N PHE A 324 10.78 -21.19 31.27
CA PHE A 324 9.85 -22.04 30.54
C PHE A 324 8.87 -21.17 29.77
N GLU A 325 8.96 -21.24 28.44
CA GLU A 325 8.20 -20.36 27.57
C GLU A 325 7.25 -21.14 26.67
N GLY A 326 5.97 -20.77 26.74
CA GLY A 326 4.89 -21.38 25.96
C GLY A 326 4.68 -20.74 24.59
N LEU A 327 3.56 -21.07 23.94
CA LEU A 327 3.05 -20.24 22.84
C LEU A 327 2.77 -18.82 23.36
N ASN A 328 3.39 -17.83 22.73
CA ASN A 328 3.25 -16.40 23.05
C ASN A 328 3.70 -16.09 24.50
N PRO A 329 5.00 -15.87 24.74
CA PRO A 329 5.59 -15.88 26.09
C PRO A 329 5.37 -14.63 26.96
N ARG A 330 5.79 -14.72 28.23
CA ARG A 330 5.34 -13.85 29.33
C ARG A 330 6.17 -12.61 29.63
N GLU A 331 7.42 -12.54 29.19
CA GLU A 331 8.40 -11.55 29.70
C GLU A 331 8.21 -10.12 29.15
N LYS A 332 7.28 -9.90 28.22
CA LYS A 332 6.88 -8.56 27.77
C LYS A 332 5.43 -8.25 28.21
N PRO A 333 5.16 -7.13 28.93
CA PRO A 333 3.78 -6.70 29.19
C PRO A 333 3.05 -6.43 27.85
N GLY A 334 2.04 -7.24 27.52
CA GLY A 334 1.23 -7.08 26.30
C GLY A 334 1.64 -7.95 25.10
N GLY A 335 1.96 -9.23 25.30
CA GLY A 335 2.37 -10.16 24.24
C GLY A 335 1.44 -10.18 23.01
N GLN A 336 2.02 -10.50 21.84
CA GLN A 336 1.36 -10.29 20.56
C GLN A 336 0.30 -11.36 20.20
N GLY A 337 0.10 -12.38 21.04
CA GLY A 337 -0.94 -13.41 20.81
C GLY A 337 -2.38 -12.89 20.71
N ALA A 338 -2.63 -11.62 21.04
CA ALA A 338 -3.89 -10.97 20.68
C ALA A 338 -4.17 -10.96 19.17
N ILE A 339 -3.13 -11.09 18.34
CA ILE A 339 -3.16 -11.02 16.88
C ILE A 339 -2.51 -12.27 16.27
N HIS A 340 -1.46 -12.80 16.91
CA HIS A 340 -0.63 -13.89 16.37
C HIS A 340 -0.88 -15.22 17.09
N PHE A 341 -1.89 -15.94 16.65
CA PHE A 341 -2.12 -17.31 17.07
C PHE A 341 -2.90 -18.05 15.98
N SER A 342 -2.52 -19.28 15.72
CA SER A 342 -3.16 -20.11 14.70
C SER A 342 -3.51 -21.48 15.27
N ILE A 343 -4.64 -22.04 14.84
CA ILE A 343 -5.07 -23.39 15.21
C ILE A 343 -5.76 -24.07 14.03
N ILE A 344 -5.41 -25.33 13.77
CA ILE A 344 -6.11 -26.14 12.78
C ILE A 344 -6.18 -27.60 13.20
N ALA A 345 -7.34 -28.24 12.97
CA ALA A 345 -7.51 -29.67 13.18
C ALA A 345 -6.98 -30.45 11.97
N ASP A 346 -6.38 -31.60 12.22
CA ASP A 346 -5.93 -32.46 11.13
C ASP A 346 -7.12 -32.98 10.31
N PRO A 347 -7.10 -32.85 8.96
CA PRO A 347 -8.24 -33.24 8.13
C PRO A 347 -8.49 -34.75 8.13
N ASN A 348 -7.45 -35.56 8.37
CA ASN A 348 -7.48 -37.02 8.28
C ASN A 348 -7.50 -37.70 9.66
N ASN A 349 -7.12 -37.00 10.74
CA ASN A 349 -7.14 -37.53 12.08
C ASN A 349 -7.77 -36.52 13.07
N PRO A 350 -9.05 -36.70 13.46
CA PRO A 350 -9.71 -35.77 14.37
C PRO A 350 -9.13 -35.73 15.79
N ASN A 351 -8.16 -36.59 16.11
CA ASN A 351 -7.43 -36.56 17.39
C ASN A 351 -6.19 -35.66 17.38
N VAL A 352 -5.81 -35.13 16.23
CA VAL A 352 -4.61 -34.30 16.05
C VAL A 352 -4.98 -32.85 15.77
N VAL A 353 -4.27 -31.94 16.41
CA VAL A 353 -4.43 -30.48 16.24
C VAL A 353 -3.05 -29.83 16.08
N TYR A 354 -2.97 -28.78 15.28
CA TYR A 354 -1.77 -27.99 15.06
C TYR A 354 -2.01 -26.59 15.61
N VAL A 355 -1.01 -26.04 16.29
CA VAL A 355 -1.06 -24.69 16.86
C VAL A 355 0.23 -23.94 16.55
N GLY A 356 0.11 -22.65 16.28
CA GLY A 356 1.21 -21.73 16.05
C GLY A 356 1.03 -20.46 16.86
N GLY A 357 2.14 -19.77 17.13
CA GLY A 357 2.12 -18.48 17.81
C GLY A 357 3.50 -17.81 17.81
N ASP A 358 3.61 -16.77 18.62
CA ASP A 358 4.79 -15.90 18.71
C ASP A 358 5.93 -16.52 19.57
N ARG A 359 7.17 -16.17 19.21
CA ARG A 359 8.40 -16.35 19.98
C ARG A 359 9.29 -15.10 19.91
N GLN A 360 9.31 -14.27 20.96
CA GLN A 360 10.22 -13.10 21.05
C GLN A 360 11.25 -13.07 22.20
N ASP A 361 11.61 -14.22 22.78
CA ASP A 361 12.51 -14.24 23.94
C ASP A 361 13.94 -14.64 23.64
N ILE A 362 14.84 -14.02 24.40
CA ILE A 362 16.28 -14.27 24.46
C ILE A 362 16.65 -14.83 25.85
N PRO A 363 17.66 -15.71 25.98
CA PRO A 363 18.76 -15.93 25.03
C PRO A 363 18.70 -17.26 24.26
N PHE A 364 19.24 -17.24 23.05
CA PHE A 364 19.39 -18.42 22.18
C PHE A 364 20.70 -19.21 22.44
N PRO A 365 20.79 -20.50 22.05
CA PRO A 365 19.69 -21.33 21.58
C PRO A 365 18.85 -21.92 22.72
N ASN A 366 17.58 -22.21 22.43
CA ASN A 366 16.66 -22.87 23.37
C ASN A 366 16.78 -24.41 23.36
N ALA A 367 15.95 -25.10 24.13
CA ALA A 367 15.98 -26.56 24.26
C ALA A 367 15.66 -27.34 22.99
N ILE A 368 14.90 -26.77 22.04
CA ILE A 368 14.62 -27.40 20.73
C ILE A 368 15.69 -27.08 19.68
N GLY A 369 16.55 -26.09 19.93
CA GLY A 369 17.68 -25.75 19.06
C GLY A 369 17.52 -24.48 18.22
N ALA A 370 16.47 -23.69 18.43
CA ALA A 370 16.23 -22.42 17.75
C ALA A 370 17.33 -21.41 18.11
N ASN A 371 17.91 -20.72 17.12
CA ASN A 371 18.99 -19.75 17.27
C ASN A 371 18.57 -18.31 16.98
N ASP A 372 17.38 -18.12 16.43
CA ASP A 372 16.81 -16.83 16.05
C ASP A 372 15.34 -16.75 16.48
N PHE A 373 14.69 -15.63 16.19
CA PHE A 373 13.26 -15.41 16.35
C PHE A 373 12.48 -16.24 15.31
N SER A 374 12.36 -17.52 15.59
CA SER A 374 11.76 -18.52 14.71
C SER A 374 10.41 -19.02 15.24
N GLY A 375 9.55 -19.50 14.33
CA GLY A 375 8.20 -19.94 14.64
C GLY A 375 8.10 -20.94 15.81
N ARG A 376 7.14 -20.70 16.72
CA ARG A 376 6.72 -21.67 17.73
C ARG A 376 5.48 -22.41 17.25
N LEU A 377 5.70 -23.56 16.61
CA LEU A 377 4.63 -24.42 16.08
C LEU A 377 4.68 -25.81 16.68
N PHE A 378 3.52 -26.35 17.05
CA PHE A 378 3.38 -27.66 17.70
C PHE A 378 2.25 -28.49 17.10
N ARG A 379 2.45 -29.81 17.08
CA ARG A 379 1.40 -30.81 16.84
C ARG A 379 0.99 -31.43 18.18
N GLY A 380 -0.30 -31.37 18.46
CA GLY A 380 -0.97 -31.94 19.62
C GLY A 380 -1.65 -33.27 19.27
N ASP A 381 -1.54 -34.27 20.15
CA ASP A 381 -2.25 -35.54 20.06
C ASP A 381 -3.13 -35.76 21.30
N THR A 382 -4.44 -35.86 21.08
CA THR A 382 -5.44 -36.06 22.14
C THR A 382 -5.62 -37.51 22.56
N ASP A 383 -5.03 -38.49 21.86
CA ASP A 383 -4.99 -39.89 22.29
C ASP A 383 -4.00 -40.09 23.45
N GLU A 384 -3.03 -39.18 23.61
CA GLU A 384 -2.12 -39.14 24.74
C GLU A 384 -2.76 -38.43 25.95
N ASN A 385 -2.51 -38.96 27.15
CA ASN A 385 -3.07 -38.36 28.37
C ASN A 385 -2.27 -37.10 28.77
N PRO A 386 -2.94 -36.02 29.21
CA PRO A 386 -2.25 -34.85 29.74
C PRO A 386 -1.54 -35.20 31.04
N THR A 387 -0.35 -34.63 31.27
CA THR A 387 0.45 -34.91 32.48
C THR A 387 0.18 -33.89 33.59
N ASP A 388 -0.06 -32.63 33.25
CA ASP A 388 -0.42 -31.55 34.18
C ASP A 388 -1.11 -30.40 33.43
N PRO A 389 -2.39 -30.58 33.03
CA PRO A 389 -3.06 -29.64 32.15
C PRO A 389 -3.22 -28.26 32.80
N GLY A 390 -2.82 -27.22 32.06
CA GLY A 390 -2.82 -25.83 32.53
C GLY A 390 -1.59 -25.43 33.36
N ASN A 391 -0.60 -26.31 33.57
CA ASN A 391 0.70 -25.92 34.11
C ASN A 391 1.61 -25.38 32.99
N PRO A 392 1.97 -24.08 32.99
CA PRO A 392 2.80 -23.47 31.95
C PRO A 392 4.29 -23.87 32.05
N GLU A 393 4.70 -24.66 33.03
CA GLU A 393 6.08 -25.11 33.23
C GLU A 393 6.27 -26.60 32.84
N ASN A 394 5.26 -27.24 32.24
CA ASN A 394 5.26 -28.66 31.92
C ASN A 394 5.92 -28.99 30.56
N ILE A 395 7.25 -28.91 30.50
CA ILE A 395 8.03 -29.16 29.26
C ILE A 395 7.98 -30.58 28.70
N ASN A 396 7.48 -31.56 29.46
CA ASN A 396 7.50 -32.99 29.08
C ASN A 396 6.09 -33.53 28.78
N SER A 397 5.19 -32.68 28.30
CA SER A 397 3.89 -33.17 27.85
C SER A 397 4.07 -34.17 26.70
N PRO A 398 3.56 -35.40 26.83
CA PRO A 398 3.58 -36.36 25.73
C PRO A 398 2.62 -35.97 24.60
N GLN A 399 1.69 -35.02 24.86
CA GLN A 399 0.70 -34.58 23.88
C GLN A 399 1.32 -33.69 22.79
N TRP A 400 2.43 -33.01 23.06
CA TRP A 400 2.95 -31.96 22.17
C TRP A 400 4.31 -32.30 21.57
N GLN A 401 4.44 -32.11 20.25
CA GLN A 401 5.68 -32.24 19.50
C GLN A 401 5.95 -30.95 18.71
N PRO A 402 7.16 -30.35 18.77
CA PRO A 402 7.50 -29.19 17.97
C PRO A 402 7.50 -29.54 16.47
N LEU A 403 7.30 -28.54 15.60
CA LEU A 403 7.31 -28.70 14.14
C LEU A 403 8.48 -28.00 13.46
N THR A 404 9.41 -27.45 14.23
CA THR A 404 10.52 -26.63 13.70
C THR A 404 11.87 -27.28 13.95
N HIS A 405 12.45 -27.18 15.15
CA HIS A 405 13.81 -27.67 15.41
C HIS A 405 13.81 -29.08 16.03
N SER A 406 14.89 -29.83 15.79
CA SER A 406 15.10 -31.19 16.31
C SER A 406 16.30 -31.26 17.26
N GLN A 407 16.12 -30.79 18.50
CA GLN A 407 17.02 -31.04 19.64
C GLN A 407 16.21 -31.37 20.90
N GLY A 408 16.88 -31.96 21.90
CA GLY A 408 16.31 -32.20 23.23
C GLY A 408 15.51 -33.50 23.36
N ASP A 409 14.57 -33.51 24.31
CA ASP A 409 13.78 -34.68 24.73
C ASP A 409 12.50 -34.91 23.88
N PHE A 410 12.28 -34.12 22.82
CA PHE A 410 11.10 -34.18 21.94
C PHE A 410 11.20 -35.27 20.85
N SER A 411 11.13 -36.53 21.27
CA SER A 411 11.19 -37.68 20.36
C SER A 411 9.99 -37.71 19.41
N GLY A 412 10.21 -37.46 18.11
CA GLY A 412 9.19 -37.52 17.05
C GLY A 412 8.72 -36.15 16.53
N GLY A 413 9.23 -35.07 17.11
CA GLY A 413 9.05 -33.68 16.67
C GLY A 413 10.28 -33.09 15.96
N GLY A 414 10.05 -31.93 15.35
CA GLY A 414 11.02 -31.10 14.65
C GLY A 414 11.09 -31.35 13.15
N THR A 415 12.24 -31.06 12.56
CA THR A 415 12.50 -31.14 11.12
C THR A 415 13.87 -31.78 10.85
N ALA A 416 14.06 -32.31 9.65
CA ALA A 416 15.28 -33.03 9.30
C ALA A 416 16.53 -32.13 9.29
N ASN A 417 16.35 -30.85 8.94
CA ASN A 417 17.43 -29.87 8.79
C ASN A 417 17.37 -28.72 9.80
N ASN A 418 16.58 -28.84 10.88
CA ASN A 418 16.32 -27.74 11.82
C ASN A 418 15.83 -26.48 11.10
N SER A 419 14.94 -26.68 10.12
CA SER A 419 14.28 -25.59 9.41
C SER A 419 13.14 -25.01 10.24
N SER A 420 12.93 -23.70 10.15
CA SER A 420 11.82 -23.02 10.82
C SER A 420 11.43 -21.76 10.08
N PRO A 421 10.11 -21.51 9.90
CA PRO A 421 9.61 -20.23 9.41
C PRO A 421 9.83 -19.13 10.46
N HIS A 422 9.37 -17.92 10.15
CA HIS A 422 9.50 -16.75 11.02
C HIS A 422 8.62 -16.95 12.28
N ALA A 423 8.82 -16.12 13.30
CA ALA A 423 7.88 -16.04 14.41
C ALA A 423 6.52 -15.47 13.95
N ASP A 424 5.57 -15.35 14.88
CA ASP A 424 4.32 -14.62 14.66
C ASP A 424 3.31 -15.31 13.72
N SER A 425 3.10 -16.61 13.93
CA SER A 425 2.12 -17.38 13.16
C SER A 425 0.72 -16.75 13.19
N ARG A 426 0.14 -16.50 12.02
CA ARG A 426 -1.18 -15.85 11.84
C ARG A 426 -2.25 -16.81 11.39
N GLU A 427 -1.97 -17.67 10.40
CA GLU A 427 -2.91 -18.69 9.96
C GLU A 427 -2.20 -19.95 9.45
N ILE A 428 -2.82 -21.11 9.68
CA ILE A 428 -2.35 -22.41 9.18
C ILE A 428 -3.49 -23.08 8.41
N THR A 429 -3.18 -23.64 7.25
CA THR A 429 -4.11 -24.47 6.48
C THR A 429 -3.45 -25.75 5.96
N PHE A 430 -4.26 -26.66 5.43
CA PHE A 430 -3.78 -27.85 4.72
C PHE A 430 -4.05 -27.73 3.23
N ASP A 431 -3.04 -28.02 2.42
CA ASP A 431 -3.25 -28.18 0.98
C ASP A 431 -3.88 -29.54 0.65
N ALA A 432 -4.26 -29.74 -0.62
CA ALA A 432 -4.88 -30.98 -1.06
C ALA A 432 -3.94 -32.21 -1.02
N ASN A 433 -2.63 -32.03 -0.81
CA ASN A 433 -1.69 -33.12 -0.57
C ASN A 433 -1.59 -33.50 0.91
N GLY A 434 -2.16 -32.69 1.81
CA GLY A 434 -2.02 -32.82 3.25
C GLY A 434 -0.73 -32.20 3.79
N ASP A 435 -0.09 -31.33 3.02
CA ASP A 435 1.02 -30.51 3.50
C ASP A 435 0.47 -29.33 4.31
N ILE A 436 1.22 -28.90 5.32
CA ILE A 436 0.89 -27.68 6.07
C ILE A 436 1.36 -26.47 5.27
N ILE A 437 0.47 -25.50 5.12
CA ILE A 437 0.79 -24.15 4.67
C ILE A 437 0.61 -23.22 5.86
N GLU A 438 1.59 -22.39 6.12
CA GLU A 438 1.60 -21.47 7.24
C GLU A 438 2.00 -20.08 6.79
N VAL A 439 1.37 -19.08 7.38
CA VAL A 439 1.64 -17.67 7.13
C VAL A 439 1.91 -16.91 8.42
N ASP A 440 2.84 -15.98 8.34
CA ASP A 440 3.40 -15.25 9.46
C ASP A 440 3.93 -13.86 9.01
N ASP A 441 4.69 -13.20 9.90
CA ASP A 441 5.29 -11.88 9.67
C ASP A 441 6.51 -11.91 8.70
N GLY A 442 7.04 -13.09 8.41
CA GLY A 442 8.06 -13.33 7.40
C GLY A 442 7.50 -13.74 6.03
N GLY A 443 6.26 -14.18 5.91
CA GLY A 443 5.61 -14.53 4.64
C GLY A 443 4.84 -15.84 4.67
N ILE A 444 5.08 -16.71 3.68
CA ILE A 444 4.36 -17.97 3.51
C ILE A 444 5.32 -19.16 3.35
N TYR A 445 5.07 -20.22 4.11
CA TYR A 445 5.91 -21.41 4.17
C TYR A 445 5.10 -22.69 4.08
N ARG A 446 5.69 -23.71 3.43
CA ARG A 446 5.12 -25.07 3.37
C ARG A 446 5.96 -26.06 4.13
N ARG A 447 5.30 -26.98 4.84
CA ARG A 447 5.89 -28.18 5.40
C ARG A 447 5.21 -29.44 4.90
N THR A 448 5.99 -30.30 4.25
CA THR A 448 5.55 -31.66 3.88
C THR A 448 5.57 -32.60 5.07
N ASN A 449 4.80 -33.69 5.04
CA ASN A 449 4.80 -34.75 6.07
C ASN A 449 4.66 -34.23 7.52
N PRO A 450 3.61 -33.44 7.84
CA PRO A 450 3.50 -32.78 9.15
C PRO A 450 3.30 -33.73 10.35
N GLN A 451 3.11 -35.03 10.11
CA GLN A 451 2.85 -36.08 11.09
C GLN A 451 4.09 -36.58 11.83
N ASP A 452 5.29 -36.28 11.34
CA ASP A 452 6.54 -36.66 12.00
C ASP A 452 7.64 -35.63 11.70
N ASN A 453 8.89 -35.96 12.00
CA ASN A 453 10.04 -35.07 11.90
C ASN A 453 10.82 -35.20 10.57
N THR A 454 10.26 -35.87 9.57
CA THR A 454 10.93 -36.08 8.27
C THR A 454 10.75 -34.93 7.28
N GLY A 455 9.79 -34.02 7.53
CA GLY A 455 9.56 -32.85 6.71
C GLY A 455 10.29 -31.60 7.19
N ASP A 456 10.80 -30.82 6.25
CA ASP A 456 11.33 -29.46 6.47
C ASP A 456 10.35 -28.40 5.98
N TRP A 457 10.62 -27.14 6.37
CA TRP A 457 9.94 -25.95 5.89
C TRP A 457 10.62 -25.37 4.64
N PHE A 458 9.80 -24.95 3.68
CA PHE A 458 10.22 -24.34 2.42
C PHE A 458 9.47 -23.02 2.21
N SER A 459 10.18 -21.98 1.77
CA SER A 459 9.53 -20.72 1.44
C SER A 459 8.69 -20.86 0.17
N LEU A 460 7.52 -20.23 0.18
CA LEU A 460 6.67 -20.03 -0.99
C LEU A 460 6.65 -18.56 -1.43
N ASN A 461 7.54 -17.71 -0.89
CA ASN A 461 7.51 -16.26 -1.09
C ASN A 461 7.73 -15.84 -2.56
N SER A 462 8.79 -16.36 -3.21
CA SER A 462 9.11 -16.16 -4.64
C SER A 462 8.97 -14.73 -5.18
N ASN A 463 7.88 -14.36 -5.88
CA ASN A 463 7.71 -13.03 -6.45
C ASN A 463 6.69 -12.16 -5.68
N LEU A 464 6.28 -12.57 -4.47
CA LEU A 464 5.45 -11.74 -3.61
C LEU A 464 6.14 -10.41 -3.31
N GLN A 465 5.33 -9.35 -3.19
CA GLN A 465 5.76 -8.03 -2.75
C GLN A 465 4.73 -7.54 -1.75
N VAL A 466 4.89 -7.96 -0.49
CA VAL A 466 3.96 -7.68 0.61
C VAL A 466 4.61 -6.93 1.76
N THR A 467 5.84 -6.46 1.57
CA THR A 467 6.63 -5.78 2.60
C THR A 467 6.02 -4.44 2.96
N GLU A 468 5.87 -4.20 4.26
CA GLU A 468 5.48 -2.91 4.82
C GLU A 468 6.72 -2.02 5.02
N ILE A 469 7.01 -1.18 4.02
CA ILE A 469 8.11 -0.20 4.07
C ILE A 469 7.60 1.07 4.74
N HIS A 470 8.26 1.50 5.81
CA HIS A 470 7.93 2.73 6.52
C HIS A 470 9.00 3.83 6.42
N ASP A 471 10.14 3.53 5.81
CA ASP A 471 11.21 4.50 5.54
C ASP A 471 12.02 3.98 4.34
N ILE A 472 12.34 4.83 3.38
CA ILE A 472 13.04 4.49 2.14
C ILE A 472 14.10 5.53 1.79
N ALA A 473 15.24 5.07 1.27
CA ALA A 473 16.28 5.95 0.77
C ALA A 473 16.95 5.38 -0.48
N TYR A 474 17.39 6.27 -1.35
CA TYR A 474 18.08 5.95 -2.59
C TYR A 474 19.57 6.33 -2.54
N ASP A 475 20.41 5.46 -3.09
CA ASP A 475 21.85 5.67 -3.19
C ASP A 475 22.27 5.89 -4.64
N THR A 476 22.32 7.15 -5.07
CA THR A 476 22.78 7.55 -6.41
C THR A 476 24.20 7.10 -6.77
N VAL A 477 25.07 6.81 -5.78
CA VAL A 477 26.44 6.35 -6.08
C VAL A 477 26.45 4.94 -6.65
N SER A 478 25.51 4.10 -6.19
CA SER A 478 25.44 2.68 -6.57
C SER A 478 24.12 2.28 -7.23
N ASN A 479 23.20 3.23 -7.39
CA ASN A 479 21.86 3.08 -7.94
C ASN A 479 21.06 1.98 -7.24
N ILE A 480 20.98 2.02 -5.91
CA ILE A 480 20.22 1.03 -5.14
C ILE A 480 19.30 1.69 -4.13
N ILE A 481 18.22 1.00 -3.81
CA ILE A 481 17.27 1.36 -2.76
C ILE A 481 17.60 0.58 -1.48
N ILE A 482 17.49 1.27 -0.34
CA ILE A 482 17.52 0.70 1.02
C ILE A 482 16.24 1.10 1.74
N SER A 483 15.73 0.23 2.61
CA SER A 483 14.47 0.46 3.31
C SER A 483 14.48 -0.02 4.76
N GLY A 484 13.71 0.69 5.59
CA GLY A 484 13.24 0.25 6.89
C GLY A 484 11.87 -0.41 6.75
N ASN A 485 11.78 -1.70 7.12
CA ASN A 485 10.57 -2.49 6.94
C ASN A 485 10.04 -2.94 8.29
N GLN A 486 8.72 -2.96 8.44
CA GLN A 486 8.15 -3.66 9.58
C GLN A 486 8.29 -5.19 9.38
N ASP A 487 8.50 -5.93 10.48
CA ASP A 487 8.79 -7.38 10.60
C ASP A 487 10.11 -7.88 9.98
N THR A 488 10.49 -7.38 8.81
CA THR A 488 11.62 -7.93 8.02
C THR A 488 12.91 -7.13 8.13
N GLY A 489 12.90 -6.06 8.92
CA GLY A 489 14.08 -5.29 9.31
C GLY A 489 14.55 -4.31 8.26
N THR A 490 15.87 -4.13 8.18
CA THR A 490 16.45 -3.30 7.12
C THR A 490 16.82 -4.18 5.95
N THR A 491 16.36 -3.82 4.75
CA THR A 491 16.71 -4.54 3.50
C THR A 491 17.28 -3.58 2.48
N GLN A 492 18.05 -4.09 1.53
CA GLN A 492 18.57 -3.30 0.41
C GLN A 492 18.63 -4.11 -0.87
N GLN A 493 18.53 -3.44 -2.02
CA GLN A 493 18.72 -4.08 -3.32
C GLN A 493 20.14 -4.67 -3.45
N ASN A 494 20.21 -5.84 -4.08
CA ASN A 494 21.48 -6.53 -4.36
C ASN A 494 22.23 -5.83 -5.51
N ASN A 495 21.48 -5.29 -6.46
CA ASN A 495 21.92 -4.47 -7.58
C ASN A 495 20.71 -3.66 -8.09
N SER A 496 20.96 -2.64 -8.92
CA SER A 496 19.95 -1.63 -9.31
C SER A 496 18.66 -2.16 -9.90
N ASP A 497 18.71 -3.29 -10.61
CA ASP A 497 17.55 -3.83 -11.34
C ASP A 497 16.95 -5.05 -10.60
N SER A 498 17.43 -5.34 -9.39
CA SER A 498 17.04 -6.52 -8.65
C SER A 498 15.81 -6.25 -7.80
N VAL A 499 14.73 -6.96 -8.09
CA VAL A 499 13.59 -7.06 -7.17
C VAL A 499 13.89 -7.98 -5.99
N VAL A 500 14.90 -8.85 -6.06
CA VAL A 500 15.36 -9.67 -4.92
C VAL A 500 16.38 -8.87 -4.11
N TRP A 501 16.17 -8.76 -2.80
CA TRP A 501 16.97 -7.92 -1.91
C TRP A 501 17.73 -8.77 -0.90
N ASP A 502 18.66 -8.15 -0.18
CA ASP A 502 19.40 -8.76 0.93
C ASP A 502 18.96 -8.12 2.25
N SER A 503 18.73 -8.95 3.26
CA SER A 503 18.59 -8.47 4.63
C SER A 503 19.92 -7.90 5.12
N VAL A 504 19.88 -6.63 5.50
CA VAL A 504 20.99 -5.96 6.19
C VAL A 504 20.99 -6.37 7.66
N SER A 505 19.79 -6.44 8.25
CA SER A 505 19.61 -6.84 9.63
C SER A 505 18.20 -7.30 9.92
N THR A 506 18.11 -8.25 10.84
CA THR A 506 16.89 -8.95 11.24
C THR A 506 16.32 -8.36 12.54
N ALA A 507 15.07 -7.89 12.51
CA ALA A 507 14.17 -7.46 13.60
C ALA A 507 13.06 -6.58 12.97
N ASP A 508 12.12 -6.04 13.74
CA ASP A 508 11.35 -4.87 13.30
C ASP A 508 12.29 -3.75 12.86
N GLY A 509 12.08 -3.24 11.64
CA GLY A 509 12.93 -2.23 11.03
C GLY A 509 13.02 -0.93 11.82
N GLY A 510 13.82 -0.03 11.28
CA GLY A 510 14.03 1.32 11.77
C GLY A 510 14.61 2.16 10.65
N ASP A 511 14.97 3.39 10.99
CA ASP A 511 15.12 4.46 10.00
C ASP A 511 16.36 4.28 9.12
N VAL A 512 16.26 4.67 7.86
CA VAL A 512 17.31 4.61 6.84
C VAL A 512 17.60 6.01 6.29
N ALA A 513 18.85 6.22 5.89
CA ALA A 513 19.21 7.42 5.15
C ALA A 513 20.48 7.18 4.36
N VAL A 514 20.68 7.95 3.30
CA VAL A 514 21.88 7.86 2.47
C VAL A 514 22.52 9.23 2.30
N SER A 515 23.84 9.25 2.27
CA SER A 515 24.62 10.43 1.91
C SER A 515 25.79 10.06 1.02
N ILE A 516 26.31 11.02 0.25
CA ILE A 516 27.65 10.88 -0.33
C ILE A 516 28.69 10.83 0.80
N ASP A 517 29.76 10.03 0.66
CA ASP A 517 30.86 10.04 1.61
C ASP A 517 31.60 11.39 1.53
N PRO A 518 31.67 12.16 2.62
CA PRO A 518 32.32 13.47 2.63
C PRO A 518 33.82 13.43 2.27
N ASN A 519 34.45 12.25 2.33
CA ASN A 519 35.86 12.05 2.01
C ASN A 519 36.09 11.45 0.62
N ASN A 520 35.04 10.97 -0.05
CA ASN A 520 35.15 10.30 -1.36
C ASN A 520 33.79 10.31 -2.10
N ASP A 521 33.67 11.13 -3.13
CA ASP A 521 32.44 11.28 -3.94
C ASP A 521 32.06 10.04 -4.77
N GLN A 522 32.91 9.01 -4.82
CA GLN A 522 32.61 7.70 -5.43
C GLN A 522 32.15 6.66 -4.41
N GLN A 523 31.86 7.11 -3.18
CA GLN A 523 31.36 6.29 -2.09
C GLN A 523 30.13 6.95 -1.48
N SER A 524 29.27 6.11 -0.92
CA SER A 524 28.10 6.53 -0.14
C SER A 524 28.23 6.04 1.29
N VAL A 525 27.53 6.72 2.19
CA VAL A 525 27.33 6.33 3.59
C VAL A 525 25.85 6.04 3.77
N ARG A 526 25.53 4.80 4.14
CA ARG A 526 24.16 4.35 4.40
C ARG A 526 23.95 4.19 5.90
N TYR A 527 23.00 4.92 6.45
CA TYR A 527 22.55 4.87 7.83
C TYR A 527 21.40 3.87 7.93
N SER A 528 21.34 3.13 9.04
CA SER A 528 20.21 2.23 9.32
C SER A 528 20.12 1.94 10.82
N SER A 529 18.92 1.63 11.30
CA SER A 529 18.66 1.16 12.66
C SER A 529 17.54 0.12 12.71
N PHE A 530 17.24 -0.35 13.92
CA PHE A 530 15.99 -1.03 14.26
C PHE A 530 15.10 -0.08 15.06
N GLN A 531 13.87 -0.51 15.37
CA GLN A 531 12.98 0.22 16.25
C GLN A 531 13.69 0.78 17.49
N PHE A 532 13.28 1.97 17.93
CA PHE A 532 13.90 2.66 19.07
C PHE A 532 15.37 3.09 18.83
N LEU A 533 15.77 3.30 17.56
CA LEU A 533 17.15 3.62 17.16
C LEU A 533 18.16 2.52 17.55
N ALA A 534 17.68 1.32 17.84
CA ALA A 534 18.55 0.24 18.29
C ALA A 534 19.48 -0.20 17.16
N GLY A 535 20.72 -0.57 17.49
CA GLY A 535 21.68 -1.04 16.48
C GLY A 535 22.07 0.00 15.42
N PHE A 536 21.85 1.30 15.68
CA PHE A 536 22.23 2.38 14.77
C PHE A 536 23.64 2.20 14.23
N ARG A 537 23.76 2.20 12.90
CA ARG A 537 25.00 1.95 12.19
C ARG A 537 25.09 2.83 10.94
N ARG A 538 26.33 3.09 10.55
CA ARG A 538 26.65 3.62 9.22
C ARG A 538 27.57 2.66 8.47
N ARG A 539 27.27 2.41 7.20
CA ARG A 539 28.04 1.54 6.30
C ARG A 539 28.49 2.34 5.09
N VAL A 540 29.76 2.22 4.73
CA VAL A 540 30.33 2.87 3.55
C VAL A 540 30.34 1.88 2.39
N TYR A 541 29.80 2.30 1.24
CA TYR A 541 29.73 1.50 0.02
C TYR A 541 30.45 2.18 -1.14
N ASP A 542 30.96 1.39 -2.09
CA ASP A 542 31.43 1.91 -3.38
C ASP A 542 30.34 1.87 -4.46
N ALA A 543 30.61 2.49 -5.60
CA ALA A 543 29.69 2.52 -6.75
C ALA A 543 29.32 1.15 -7.33
N ASN A 544 29.98 0.06 -6.94
CA ASN A 544 29.61 -1.30 -7.35
C ASN A 544 28.83 -2.04 -6.25
N ASN A 545 28.27 -1.30 -5.27
CA ASN A 545 27.56 -1.83 -4.12
C ASN A 545 28.41 -2.76 -3.21
N ASN A 546 29.74 -2.62 -3.20
CA ASN A 546 30.58 -3.37 -2.26
C ASN A 546 30.71 -2.64 -0.92
N LEU A 547 30.49 -3.38 0.19
CA LEU A 547 30.71 -2.86 1.53
C LEU A 547 32.20 -2.60 1.78
N ILE A 548 32.56 -1.36 2.07
CA ILE A 548 33.92 -0.91 2.39
C ILE A 548 34.16 -0.94 3.90
N SER A 549 33.23 -0.40 4.68
CA SER A 549 33.33 -0.39 6.14
C SER A 549 31.97 -0.32 6.82
N GLN A 550 31.90 -0.77 8.07
CA GLN A 550 30.74 -0.66 8.93
C GLN A 550 31.17 -0.16 10.30
N THR A 551 30.40 0.78 10.86
CA THR A 551 30.61 1.30 12.21
C THR A 551 29.26 1.39 12.91
N PHE A 552 29.25 1.12 14.22
CA PHE A 552 28.12 1.36 15.11
C PHE A 552 28.45 2.60 15.95
N PRO A 553 28.01 3.80 15.55
CA PRO A 553 28.35 5.02 16.26
C PRO A 553 27.84 4.97 17.71
N THR A 554 28.62 5.56 18.62
CA THR A 554 28.30 5.53 20.05
C THR A 554 27.19 6.48 20.47
N LEU A 555 26.83 7.45 19.61
CA LEU A 555 25.86 8.51 19.91
C LEU A 555 26.19 9.24 21.24
N ASN A 556 27.47 9.62 21.43
CA ASN A 556 27.91 10.22 22.70
C ASN A 556 27.18 11.55 22.94
N GLY A 557 26.52 11.68 24.09
CA GLY A 557 25.72 12.87 24.43
C GLY A 557 24.22 12.63 24.42
N LEU A 558 23.77 11.48 23.92
CA LEU A 558 22.38 11.02 23.97
C LEU A 558 22.03 10.52 25.39
N ASN A 559 21.91 11.43 26.35
CA ASN A 559 21.59 11.09 27.75
C ASN A 559 20.07 11.17 27.97
N ILE A 560 19.43 10.01 28.16
CA ILE A 560 17.97 9.81 28.22
C ILE A 560 17.34 10.10 26.86
N PHE A 561 17.39 9.10 25.98
CA PHE A 561 16.66 9.11 24.71
C PHE A 561 15.26 8.55 24.96
N ASP A 562 14.23 9.38 24.83
CA ASP A 562 12.86 8.91 24.80
C ASP A 562 12.62 8.34 23.39
N THR A 563 12.95 7.06 23.24
CA THR A 563 12.89 6.32 21.98
C THR A 563 11.47 6.26 21.43
N GLN A 564 11.34 6.36 20.11
CA GLN A 564 10.11 6.15 19.37
C GLN A 564 10.23 4.87 18.54
N PHE A 565 9.11 4.26 18.16
CA PHE A 565 9.16 3.07 17.32
C PHE A 565 9.91 3.37 16.01
N VAL A 566 9.49 4.41 15.30
CA VAL A 566 10.21 5.05 14.18
C VAL A 566 10.94 6.29 14.72
N THR A 567 12.21 6.47 14.39
CA THR A 567 13.12 7.49 14.94
C THR A 567 13.91 8.19 13.82
N PRO A 568 13.35 9.24 13.20
CA PRO A 568 13.84 9.79 11.94
C PRO A 568 15.32 10.18 12.02
N VAL A 569 16.11 9.75 11.04
CA VAL A 569 17.52 10.10 10.89
C VAL A 569 17.72 10.82 9.57
N VAL A 570 17.75 12.15 9.60
CA VAL A 570 17.82 12.96 8.38
C VAL A 570 19.24 13.46 8.14
N VAL A 571 19.77 13.23 6.94
CA VAL A 571 21.07 13.76 6.50
C VAL A 571 20.90 15.23 6.11
N ASN A 572 21.90 16.06 6.43
CA ASN A 572 21.88 17.45 6.02
C ASN A 572 22.10 17.61 4.51
N GLU A 573 21.19 18.31 3.84
CA GLU A 573 21.17 18.50 2.38
C GLU A 573 22.47 19.14 1.83
N VAL A 574 23.16 19.97 2.62
CA VAL A 574 24.34 20.73 2.18
C VAL A 574 25.63 20.39 2.93
N ASP A 575 25.59 19.53 3.95
CA ASP A 575 26.78 19.07 4.68
C ASP A 575 26.64 17.58 5.08
N PRO A 576 27.10 16.63 4.27
CA PRO A 576 26.90 15.19 4.51
C PRO A 576 27.64 14.63 5.75
N ASN A 577 28.39 15.46 6.49
CA ASN A 577 28.92 15.08 7.80
C ASN A 577 27.88 15.20 8.92
N ARG A 578 26.78 15.90 8.67
CA ARG A 578 25.78 16.23 9.68
C ARG A 578 24.52 15.39 9.51
N ILE A 579 23.97 14.97 10.64
CA ILE A 579 22.67 14.29 10.71
C ILE A 579 21.83 14.89 11.84
N ALA A 580 20.52 14.92 11.66
CA ALA A 580 19.54 15.17 12.70
C ALA A 580 18.91 13.83 13.14
N ILE A 581 18.61 13.70 14.43
CA ILE A 581 17.94 12.53 15.01
C ILE A 581 16.71 13.02 15.78
N GLY A 582 15.53 12.55 15.39
CA GLY A 582 14.25 12.91 16.00
C GLY A 582 13.88 12.03 17.18
N GLY A 583 13.93 12.55 18.41
CA GLY A 583 13.42 11.85 19.60
C GLY A 583 12.04 12.36 20.05
N PHE A 584 11.36 11.59 20.92
CA PHE A 584 9.99 11.89 21.35
C PHE A 584 9.85 13.22 22.08
N THR A 585 10.88 13.63 22.82
CA THR A 585 10.89 14.88 23.56
C THR A 585 11.87 15.90 23.01
N SER A 586 12.89 15.48 22.24
CA SER A 586 14.00 16.34 21.83
C SER A 586 14.54 15.93 20.46
N VAL A 587 14.98 16.92 19.67
CA VAL A 587 15.80 16.71 18.48
C VAL A 587 17.28 16.84 18.83
N TYR A 588 18.10 16.03 18.17
CA TYR A 588 19.55 16.01 18.33
C TYR A 588 20.24 16.23 16.98
N GLU A 589 21.40 16.87 17.01
CA GLU A 589 22.29 17.00 15.85
C GLU A 589 23.61 16.30 16.11
N SER A 590 24.16 15.67 15.08
CA SER A 590 25.54 15.23 15.02
C SER A 590 26.27 15.98 13.92
N PHE A 591 27.55 16.27 14.16
CA PHE A 591 28.46 16.91 13.21
C PHE A 591 29.59 15.96 12.75
N ASP A 592 29.48 14.69 13.12
CA ASP A 592 30.45 13.63 12.87
C ASP A 592 29.74 12.29 12.61
N GLN A 593 28.64 12.36 11.86
CA GLN A 593 27.89 11.20 11.34
C GLN A 593 27.40 10.23 12.45
N GLY A 594 27.12 10.75 13.65
CA GLY A 594 26.57 10.02 14.79
C GLY A 594 27.58 9.65 15.90
N ASP A 595 28.86 10.02 15.80
CA ASP A 595 29.82 9.68 16.86
C ASP A 595 29.54 10.46 18.16
N ASN A 596 29.22 11.75 18.01
CA ASN A 596 28.76 12.65 19.06
C ASN A 596 27.45 13.32 18.64
N VAL A 597 26.55 13.50 19.59
CA VAL A 597 25.26 14.18 19.41
C VAL A 597 25.07 15.28 20.44
N THR A 598 24.37 16.33 20.04
CA THR A 598 24.00 17.46 20.89
C THR A 598 22.53 17.77 20.76
N ILE A 599 21.86 18.01 21.89
CA ILE A 599 20.46 18.44 21.91
C ILE A 599 20.29 19.81 21.23
N VAL A 600 19.27 19.94 20.40
CA VAL A 600 18.90 21.20 19.76
C VAL A 600 18.11 22.06 20.76
N ASN A 601 18.53 23.31 20.94
CA ASN A 601 17.90 24.22 21.90
C ASN A 601 16.72 24.99 21.27
N THR A 602 15.67 25.19 22.06
CA THR A 602 14.47 25.94 21.67
C THR A 602 14.43 27.34 22.30
N ALA A 603 14.00 28.32 21.52
CA ALA A 603 13.78 29.69 21.95
C ALA A 603 12.76 29.74 23.10
N GLY A 604 13.10 30.44 24.19
CA GLY A 604 12.25 30.53 25.38
C GLY A 604 12.40 29.38 26.39
N GLY A 605 13.17 28.34 26.06
CA GLY A 605 13.32 27.13 26.88
C GLY A 605 12.14 26.18 26.74
N GLY A 606 12.40 24.89 26.54
CA GLY A 606 11.39 23.87 26.28
C GLY A 606 12.00 22.67 25.56
N SER A 607 11.22 21.59 25.44
CA SER A 607 11.56 20.37 24.71
C SER A 607 10.77 20.36 23.40
N VAL A 608 11.42 20.07 22.28
CA VAL A 608 10.77 19.90 20.96
C VAL A 608 11.11 18.51 20.47
N GLY A 609 10.12 17.61 20.50
CA GLY A 609 10.22 16.25 19.98
C GLY A 609 9.41 16.07 18.70
N VAL A 610 9.68 14.99 17.98
CA VAL A 610 9.22 14.80 16.60
C VAL A 610 7.94 13.96 16.56
N ASN A 611 7.01 14.29 15.66
CA ASN A 611 5.80 13.49 15.41
C ASN A 611 6.10 12.23 14.56
N SER A 612 7.14 11.47 14.90
CA SER A 612 7.60 10.35 14.07
C SER A 612 6.68 9.14 14.02
N SER A 613 5.53 9.18 14.70
CA SER A 613 4.59 8.06 14.62
C SER A 613 3.93 7.88 13.26
N ASP A 614 3.98 8.91 12.43
CA ASP A 614 3.10 9.08 11.28
C ASP A 614 3.78 9.65 10.03
N GLY A 615 5.09 9.90 10.08
CA GLY A 615 5.94 10.41 8.97
C GLY A 615 7.29 10.94 9.49
N ASP A 616 8.01 11.69 8.65
CA ASP A 616 9.36 12.20 8.91
C ASP A 616 9.45 13.75 8.98
N PRO A 617 8.83 14.41 9.99
CA PRO A 617 8.66 15.86 9.97
C PRO A 617 9.92 16.63 10.42
N ILE A 618 11.05 16.38 9.76
CA ILE A 618 12.33 17.04 9.92
C ILE A 618 12.92 17.36 8.55
N ALA A 619 13.19 18.64 8.30
CA ALA A 619 13.97 19.04 7.14
C ALA A 619 15.28 19.73 7.58
N TYR A 620 16.43 19.33 7.03
CA TYR A 620 17.74 19.69 7.58
C TYR A 620 18.77 20.13 6.54
N GLY A 621 19.36 21.29 6.77
CA GLY A 621 20.23 21.95 5.77
C GLY A 621 19.42 22.68 4.72
N GLY A 622 20.10 23.31 3.76
CA GLY A 622 19.43 23.94 2.64
C GLY A 622 20.29 24.98 1.94
N ARG A 623 19.87 25.37 0.75
CA ARG A 623 20.48 26.43 -0.06
C ARG A 623 19.54 27.63 -0.26
N ARG A 624 20.12 28.82 -0.39
CA ARG A 624 19.39 30.04 -0.74
C ARG A 624 20.27 31.02 -1.47
N ASN A 625 19.84 31.47 -2.65
CA ASN A 625 20.60 32.41 -3.48
C ASN A 625 22.06 31.93 -3.72
N GLY A 626 22.25 30.62 -3.90
CA GLY A 626 23.56 30.00 -4.09
C GLY A 626 24.49 30.05 -2.88
N GLN A 627 23.95 30.24 -1.67
CA GLN A 627 24.68 30.08 -0.42
C GLN A 627 24.13 28.88 0.34
N ASP A 628 25.00 28.06 0.93
CA ASP A 628 24.60 26.92 1.76
C ASP A 628 24.45 27.35 3.22
N ASN A 629 23.47 26.79 3.91
CA ASN A 629 23.31 26.96 5.35
C ASN A 629 23.00 25.61 6.02
N PRO A 630 24.03 24.89 6.51
CA PRO A 630 23.84 23.60 7.16
C PRO A 630 23.18 23.70 8.55
N ASP A 631 22.92 24.91 9.06
CA ASP A 631 22.22 25.09 10.33
C ASP A 631 20.70 25.28 10.13
N VAL A 632 20.19 25.31 8.90
CA VAL A 632 18.74 25.28 8.65
C VAL A 632 18.15 24.01 9.25
N LEU A 633 17.07 24.13 10.02
CA LEU A 633 16.35 22.99 10.58
C LEU A 633 14.88 23.34 10.78
N TYR A 634 13.99 22.52 10.25
CA TYR A 634 12.55 22.54 10.51
C TYR A 634 12.14 21.27 11.24
N VAL A 635 11.22 21.38 12.20
CA VAL A 635 10.76 20.25 13.03
C VAL A 635 9.26 20.38 13.31
N GLY A 636 8.49 19.37 12.94
CA GLY A 636 7.09 19.20 13.35
C GLY A 636 6.98 18.60 14.76
N SER A 637 6.18 19.23 15.63
CA SER A 637 6.02 18.82 17.03
C SER A 637 4.60 19.13 17.54
N GLY A 638 3.80 18.08 17.73
CA GLY A 638 2.36 18.17 17.91
C GLY A 638 1.72 18.95 16.76
N PHE A 639 0.93 19.97 17.11
CA PHE A 639 0.27 20.90 16.17
C PHE A 639 1.13 22.13 15.82
N ASN A 640 2.46 22.02 15.87
CA ASN A 640 3.36 23.16 15.67
C ASN A 640 4.51 22.79 14.74
N ILE A 641 5.00 23.76 13.98
CA ILE A 641 6.26 23.68 13.26
C ILE A 641 7.25 24.64 13.89
N PHE A 642 8.45 24.17 14.21
CA PHE A 642 9.57 24.95 14.70
C PHE A 642 10.62 25.10 13.60
N ALA A 643 11.18 26.29 13.46
CA ALA A 643 12.23 26.56 12.46
C ALA A 643 13.45 27.23 13.09
N ARG A 644 14.63 26.89 12.58
CA ARG A 644 15.90 27.59 12.81
C ARG A 644 16.49 27.90 11.44
N THR A 645 16.52 29.19 11.06
CA THR A 645 17.08 29.64 9.77
C THR A 645 18.36 30.46 9.91
N THR A 646 18.76 30.77 11.14
CA THR A 646 19.99 31.53 11.44
C THR A 646 21.06 30.59 11.95
N SER A 647 22.26 30.68 11.37
CA SER A 647 23.43 29.90 11.81
C SER A 647 23.69 30.04 13.30
N GLY A 648 23.82 28.91 14.00
CA GLY A 648 23.97 28.83 15.46
C GLY A 648 22.76 29.33 16.28
N GLY A 649 21.60 29.53 15.64
CA GLY A 649 20.36 29.94 16.31
C GLY A 649 19.70 28.83 17.13
N THR A 650 18.54 29.14 17.70
CA THR A 650 17.66 28.17 18.39
C THR A 650 16.41 27.92 17.55
N LEU A 651 15.77 26.76 17.72
CA LEU A 651 14.45 26.48 17.15
C LEU A 651 13.41 27.46 17.70
N ALA A 652 12.62 28.07 16.84
CA ALA A 652 11.53 28.98 17.22
C ALA A 652 10.20 28.49 16.64
N ASN A 653 9.13 28.59 17.42
CA ASN A 653 7.80 28.22 16.93
C ASN A 653 7.35 29.18 15.82
N THR A 654 6.72 28.62 14.79
CA THR A 654 6.17 29.35 13.65
C THR A 654 4.65 29.51 13.79
N ASN A 655 4.03 30.31 12.92
CA ASN A 655 2.59 30.50 12.85
C ASN A 655 1.96 29.46 11.91
N TYR A 656 2.03 28.20 12.32
CA TYR A 656 1.35 27.08 11.67
C TYR A 656 -0.06 26.90 12.28
N SER A 657 -1.05 26.52 11.45
CA SER A 657 -2.45 26.42 11.87
C SER A 657 -3.13 25.09 11.55
N GLY A 658 -2.42 24.15 10.93
CA GLY A 658 -2.95 22.81 10.62
C GLY A 658 -2.95 21.87 11.84
N GLU A 659 -3.20 20.59 11.57
CA GLU A 659 -3.24 19.52 12.57
C GLU A 659 -1.83 18.97 12.90
N THR A 660 -1.73 17.68 13.22
CA THR A 660 -0.46 17.04 13.54
C THR A 660 0.38 17.00 12.29
N VAL A 661 1.56 17.62 12.32
CA VAL A 661 2.46 17.64 11.17
C VAL A 661 2.96 16.22 10.89
N GLY A 662 2.68 15.72 9.69
CA GLY A 662 3.10 14.40 9.22
C GLY A 662 4.51 14.42 8.66
N ASP A 663 4.81 15.37 7.78
CA ASP A 663 6.09 15.48 7.08
C ASP A 663 6.39 16.93 6.64
N ILE A 664 7.67 17.24 6.38
CA ILE A 664 8.17 18.57 5.99
C ILE A 664 9.30 18.45 4.95
N VAL A 665 9.18 19.19 3.84
CA VAL A 665 10.24 19.32 2.83
C VAL A 665 10.60 20.78 2.55
N LEU A 666 11.83 21.04 2.12
CA LEU A 666 12.31 22.37 1.72
C LEU A 666 12.32 22.53 0.20
N ASP A 667 12.12 23.76 -0.24
CA ASP A 667 12.55 24.16 -1.57
C ASP A 667 14.08 24.11 -1.63
N SER A 668 14.61 23.28 -2.53
CA SER A 668 16.06 23.06 -2.70
C SER A 668 16.86 24.33 -3.05
N ASP A 669 16.21 25.39 -3.54
CA ASP A 669 16.84 26.65 -3.94
C ASP A 669 16.57 27.83 -2.98
N ASP A 670 15.57 27.74 -2.10
CA ASP A 670 15.30 28.70 -1.04
C ASP A 670 14.77 28.05 0.24
N TRP A 671 15.65 27.79 1.21
CA TRP A 671 15.29 27.26 2.54
C TRP A 671 14.27 28.08 3.34
N MET A 672 13.93 29.31 2.93
CA MET A 672 12.83 30.06 3.56
C MET A 672 11.46 29.61 3.06
N THR A 673 11.44 28.92 1.92
CA THR A 673 10.31 28.22 1.36
C THR A 673 10.34 26.78 1.84
N ALA A 674 9.26 26.36 2.48
CA ALA A 674 9.09 25.00 2.99
C ALA A 674 7.63 24.59 2.84
N PHE A 675 7.42 23.29 2.73
CA PHE A 675 6.12 22.66 2.61
C PHE A 675 5.94 21.66 3.75
N ALA A 676 4.72 21.54 4.24
CA ALA A 676 4.39 20.61 5.31
C ALA A 676 2.99 20.05 5.08
N ILE A 677 2.78 18.83 5.56
CA ILE A 677 1.48 18.15 5.48
C ILE A 677 0.97 17.83 6.89
N ASP A 678 -0.35 17.75 7.01
CA ASP A 678 -1.02 16.95 8.05
C ASP A 678 -1.84 15.84 7.36
N ASP A 679 -2.80 15.22 8.06
CA ASP A 679 -3.54 14.05 7.55
C ASP A 679 -4.29 14.35 6.22
N ASP A 680 -4.73 15.59 5.95
CA ASP A 680 -5.56 15.90 4.79
C ASP A 680 -5.31 17.27 4.14
N GLN A 681 -4.34 18.03 4.65
CA GLN A 681 -4.01 19.36 4.16
C GLN A 681 -2.52 19.52 3.83
N VAL A 682 -2.23 20.46 2.93
CA VAL A 682 -0.86 20.83 2.54
C VAL A 682 -0.66 22.32 2.80
N PHE A 683 0.48 22.67 3.40
CA PHE A 683 0.82 24.04 3.79
C PHE A 683 2.16 24.47 3.19
N GLN A 684 2.26 25.75 2.83
CA GLN A 684 3.48 26.39 2.37
C GLN A 684 3.86 27.58 3.28
N THR A 685 5.15 27.74 3.56
CA THR A 685 5.71 29.03 3.99
C THR A 685 6.69 29.55 2.95
N THR A 686 6.86 30.86 2.84
CA THR A 686 7.90 31.52 2.02
C THR A 686 8.80 32.44 2.85
N ASN A 687 8.63 32.39 4.18
CA ASN A 687 9.36 33.24 5.13
C ASN A 687 9.75 32.50 6.41
N ALA A 688 9.70 31.16 6.40
CA ALA A 688 10.01 30.30 7.54
C ALA A 688 9.18 30.58 8.81
N ASN A 689 8.01 31.21 8.69
CA ASN A 689 7.22 31.60 9.85
C ASN A 689 5.70 31.55 9.63
N ASN A 690 5.16 32.19 8.59
CA ASN A 690 3.72 32.15 8.32
C ASN A 690 3.44 31.06 7.29
N TRP A 691 2.50 30.19 7.60
CA TRP A 691 2.08 29.09 6.73
C TRP A 691 0.73 29.42 6.06
N MET A 692 0.60 29.06 4.79
CA MET A 692 -0.58 29.21 3.96
C MET A 692 -1.05 27.82 3.55
N ASP A 693 -2.35 27.58 3.71
CA ASP A 693 -3.00 26.36 3.20
C ASP A 693 -3.05 26.43 1.66
N ILE A 694 -2.50 25.39 1.02
CA ILE A 694 -2.45 25.19 -0.43
C ILE A 694 -3.11 23.86 -0.83
N THR A 695 -3.95 23.28 0.03
CA THR A 695 -4.62 21.99 -0.19
C THR A 695 -5.41 21.96 -1.50
N GLY A 696 -6.00 23.08 -1.91
CA GLY A 696 -6.61 23.20 -3.23
C GLY A 696 -7.73 22.18 -3.46
N ASN A 697 -7.67 21.47 -4.60
CA ASN A 697 -8.60 20.39 -4.98
C ASN A 697 -8.22 18.99 -4.48
N LEU A 698 -7.14 18.83 -3.69
CA LEU A 698 -6.60 17.52 -3.33
C LEU A 698 -7.62 16.61 -2.62
N GLN A 699 -8.49 17.18 -1.78
CA GLN A 699 -9.51 16.41 -1.05
C GLN A 699 -10.65 15.89 -1.96
N GLU A 700 -10.77 16.42 -3.19
CA GLU A 700 -11.74 15.95 -4.17
C GLU A 700 -11.47 14.51 -4.62
N PHE A 701 -10.19 14.06 -4.60
CA PHE A 701 -9.84 12.68 -4.94
C PHE A 701 -10.43 11.65 -3.97
N ALA A 702 -10.45 11.96 -2.67
CA ALA A 702 -11.09 11.10 -1.67
C ALA A 702 -12.61 11.12 -1.83
N THR A 703 -13.21 12.30 -1.90
CA THR A 703 -14.68 12.43 -2.00
C THR A 703 -15.27 11.84 -3.29
N ASN A 704 -14.55 11.89 -4.41
CA ASN A 704 -14.93 11.23 -5.67
C ASN A 704 -14.96 9.70 -5.57
N LEU A 705 -14.22 9.12 -4.62
CA LEU A 705 -14.26 7.69 -4.29
C LEU A 705 -15.32 7.37 -3.22
N ASN A 706 -16.11 8.36 -2.82
CA ASN A 706 -16.97 8.33 -1.63
C ASN A 706 -16.12 7.97 -0.41
N LEU A 707 -15.10 8.76 -0.12
CA LEU A 707 -14.33 8.71 1.13
C LEU A 707 -14.37 10.11 1.75
N GLU A 708 -14.17 10.21 3.06
CA GLU A 708 -14.03 11.51 3.71
C GLU A 708 -12.67 12.15 3.37
N PRO A 709 -12.53 13.48 3.39
CA PRO A 709 -11.24 14.14 3.16
C PRO A 709 -10.11 13.59 4.03
N GLY A 710 -10.39 13.29 5.30
CA GLY A 710 -9.43 12.69 6.25
C GLY A 710 -8.95 11.29 5.89
N ASP A 711 -9.66 10.56 5.01
CA ASP A 711 -9.24 9.23 4.56
C ASP A 711 -8.14 9.29 3.50
N LEU A 712 -7.92 10.47 2.89
CA LEU A 712 -6.76 10.74 2.04
C LEU A 712 -5.48 10.39 2.79
N ASN A 713 -5.37 10.88 4.04
CA ASN A 713 -4.34 10.49 4.99
C ASN A 713 -2.93 10.65 4.40
N LEU A 714 -2.51 11.90 4.17
CA LEU A 714 -1.19 12.23 3.64
C LEU A 714 -0.09 11.80 4.62
N ARG A 715 1.03 11.30 4.08
CA ARG A 715 2.10 10.68 4.87
C ARG A 715 3.48 11.20 4.57
N SER A 716 3.76 11.43 3.29
CA SER A 716 5.06 11.88 2.82
C SER A 716 4.90 13.03 1.85
N ILE A 717 5.88 13.93 1.82
CA ILE A 717 5.96 15.04 0.89
C ILE A 717 7.38 15.23 0.38
N GLU A 718 7.52 15.45 -0.92
CA GLU A 718 8.83 15.66 -1.53
C GLU A 718 8.80 16.84 -2.52
N PHE A 719 9.93 17.55 -2.65
CA PHE A 719 10.08 18.71 -3.52
C PHE A 719 10.88 18.32 -4.76
N ILE A 720 10.29 18.56 -5.92
CA ILE A 720 10.91 18.25 -7.21
C ILE A 720 11.25 19.57 -7.89
N SER A 721 12.54 19.92 -7.90
CA SER A 721 13.04 21.07 -8.65
C SER A 721 12.93 20.79 -10.15
N GLY A 722 12.23 21.67 -10.87
CA GLY A 722 12.08 21.55 -12.31
C GLY A 722 12.83 22.64 -13.07
N SER A 723 13.23 22.35 -14.30
CA SER A 723 13.95 23.34 -15.13
C SER A 723 13.13 24.60 -15.47
N THR A 724 11.80 24.48 -15.43
CA THR A 724 10.85 25.56 -15.74
C THR A 724 9.77 25.74 -14.68
N VAL A 725 9.37 24.64 -14.03
CA VAL A 725 8.26 24.59 -13.07
C VAL A 725 8.65 23.62 -11.97
N ASP A 726 8.69 24.11 -10.74
CA ASP A 726 8.89 23.27 -9.56
C ASP A 726 7.59 22.54 -9.19
N GLY A 727 7.72 21.37 -8.59
CA GLY A 727 6.60 20.59 -8.09
C GLY A 727 6.76 20.17 -6.65
N ILE A 728 5.63 19.90 -6.03
CA ILE A 728 5.55 19.12 -4.80
C ILE A 728 4.77 17.85 -5.08
N VAL A 729 5.18 16.76 -4.46
CA VAL A 729 4.50 15.47 -4.52
C VAL A 729 4.12 15.02 -3.13
N VAL A 730 2.94 14.42 -2.95
CA VAL A 730 2.47 13.92 -1.66
C VAL A 730 2.01 12.47 -1.79
N GLY A 731 2.46 11.62 -0.87
CA GLY A 731 2.01 10.23 -0.71
C GLY A 731 0.78 10.15 0.20
N SER A 732 -0.16 9.27 -0.14
CA SER A 732 -1.45 9.11 0.56
C SER A 732 -1.88 7.64 0.62
N ASN A 733 -3.05 7.37 1.21
CA ASN A 733 -3.70 6.05 1.18
C ASN A 733 -4.18 5.60 -0.21
N ILE A 734 -4.39 6.53 -1.15
CA ILE A 734 -5.05 6.28 -2.44
C ILE A 734 -4.16 6.62 -3.66
N GLY A 735 -2.86 6.79 -3.41
CA GLY A 735 -1.84 7.05 -4.41
C GLY A 735 -0.99 8.27 -4.11
N ILE A 736 -0.29 8.75 -5.14
CA ILE A 736 0.61 9.90 -5.06
C ILE A 736 0.00 11.03 -5.89
N PHE A 737 0.04 12.24 -5.36
CA PHE A 737 -0.49 13.43 -6.01
C PHE A 737 0.59 14.48 -6.17
N SER A 738 0.46 15.32 -7.19
CA SER A 738 1.44 16.35 -7.48
C SER A 738 0.77 17.67 -7.82
N ALA A 739 1.35 18.76 -7.34
CA ALA A 739 0.98 20.12 -7.70
C ALA A 739 2.22 20.92 -8.07
N THR A 740 2.04 21.95 -8.89
CA THR A 740 3.15 22.66 -9.51
C THR A 740 3.13 24.15 -9.20
N SER A 741 4.29 24.81 -9.33
CA SER A 741 4.42 26.23 -9.05
C SER A 741 3.61 27.11 -10.03
N SER A 742 3.28 26.60 -11.22
CA SER A 742 2.39 27.29 -12.18
C SER A 742 0.97 27.46 -11.66
N SER A 743 0.47 26.54 -10.83
CA SER A 743 -0.84 26.64 -10.18
C SER A 743 -0.79 27.26 -8.78
N ASN A 744 0.37 27.79 -8.36
CA ASN A 744 0.66 28.12 -6.95
C ASN A 744 0.45 26.92 -6.01
N PHE A 745 0.66 25.71 -6.51
CA PHE A 745 0.52 24.47 -5.76
C PHE A 745 -0.89 24.17 -5.24
N THR A 746 -1.93 24.72 -5.87
CA THR A 746 -3.33 24.48 -5.45
C THR A 746 -4.12 23.58 -6.41
N ASP A 747 -3.51 23.19 -7.53
CA ASP A 747 -4.12 22.28 -8.48
C ASP A 747 -3.33 20.97 -8.52
N TRP A 748 -3.94 19.94 -7.96
CA TRP A 748 -3.38 18.62 -7.69
C TRP A 748 -3.88 17.61 -8.70
N LEU A 749 -2.96 16.76 -9.17
CA LEU A 749 -3.25 15.66 -10.08
C LEU A 749 -2.59 14.38 -9.60
N LYS A 750 -3.24 13.23 -9.82
CA LYS A 750 -2.67 11.92 -9.51
C LYS A 750 -1.41 11.71 -10.35
N LEU A 751 -0.29 11.39 -9.70
CA LEU A 751 1.01 11.28 -10.33
C LEU A 751 1.24 9.85 -10.82
N GLY A 752 1.28 9.70 -12.13
CA GLY A 752 1.64 8.44 -12.80
C GLY A 752 0.57 7.35 -12.75
N THR A 753 0.92 6.18 -13.27
CA THR A 753 0.04 5.00 -13.40
C THR A 753 0.68 3.74 -12.80
N ASP A 754 -0.13 2.69 -12.63
CA ASP A 754 0.25 1.34 -12.18
C ASP A 754 0.73 1.20 -10.72
N LEU A 755 0.76 2.28 -9.94
CA LEU A 755 0.92 2.19 -8.50
C LEU A 755 -0.37 1.63 -7.86
N PRO A 756 -0.30 0.54 -7.05
CA PRO A 756 -1.46 -0.02 -6.37
C PRO A 756 -2.10 0.98 -5.38
N ASN A 757 -3.39 0.83 -5.11
CA ASN A 757 -4.12 1.59 -4.09
C ASN A 757 -3.75 1.08 -2.68
N VAL A 758 -2.54 1.44 -2.23
CA VAL A 758 -2.01 1.16 -0.90
C VAL A 758 -1.40 2.42 -0.29
N PRO A 759 -1.29 2.49 1.05
CA PRO A 759 -0.63 3.62 1.70
C PRO A 759 0.81 3.79 1.20
N VAL A 760 1.09 4.96 0.64
CA VAL A 760 2.46 5.41 0.34
C VAL A 760 2.98 6.07 1.59
N TRP A 761 3.89 5.38 2.29
CA TRP A 761 4.33 5.78 3.62
C TRP A 761 5.47 6.77 3.57
N ASP A 762 6.38 6.59 2.61
CA ASP A 762 7.56 7.42 2.48
C ASP A 762 7.93 7.67 1.00
N LEU A 763 8.54 8.82 0.72
CA LEU A 763 8.98 9.26 -0.59
C LEU A 763 10.40 9.81 -0.49
N ASP A 764 11.25 9.47 -1.47
CA ASP A 764 12.60 10.02 -1.59
C ASP A 764 12.84 10.45 -3.05
N TYR A 765 13.23 11.70 -3.27
CA TYR A 765 13.56 12.22 -4.59
C TYR A 765 15.05 12.49 -4.71
N ASP A 766 15.68 11.81 -5.67
CA ASP A 766 17.06 12.10 -6.03
C ASP A 766 17.12 13.02 -7.26
N PRO A 767 17.58 14.27 -7.12
CA PRO A 767 17.67 15.22 -8.23
C PRO A 767 18.85 14.93 -9.19
N SER A 768 19.80 14.07 -8.82
CA SER A 768 20.93 13.71 -9.68
C SER A 768 20.50 12.73 -10.78
N ASP A 769 19.62 11.81 -10.41
CA ASP A 769 19.07 10.78 -11.31
C ASP A 769 17.65 11.11 -11.82
N ASP A 770 17.04 12.21 -11.34
CA ASP A 770 15.64 12.59 -11.60
C ASP A 770 14.69 11.42 -11.33
N LEU A 771 14.81 10.86 -10.12
CA LEU A 771 14.16 9.62 -9.71
C LEU A 771 13.38 9.84 -8.43
N LEU A 772 12.07 9.62 -8.48
CA LEU A 772 11.23 9.56 -7.29
C LEU A 772 11.07 8.09 -6.87
N VAL A 773 11.33 7.81 -5.60
CA VAL A 773 11.21 6.49 -4.99
C VAL A 773 10.07 6.53 -3.97
N ALA A 774 9.22 5.50 -3.96
CA ALA A 774 8.09 5.39 -3.05
C ALA A 774 8.17 4.09 -2.23
N GLY A 775 8.13 4.22 -0.91
CA GLY A 775 7.95 3.12 0.04
C GLY A 775 6.47 2.97 0.37
N THR A 776 5.92 1.76 0.19
CA THR A 776 4.50 1.49 0.46
C THR A 776 4.31 0.55 1.64
N LEU A 777 3.21 0.72 2.38
CA LEU A 777 2.76 -0.31 3.30
C LEU A 777 2.13 -1.45 2.52
N GLY A 778 2.91 -2.50 2.29
CA GLY A 778 2.41 -3.78 1.82
C GLY A 778 2.59 -4.04 0.33
N ARG A 779 3.26 -3.17 -0.44
CA ARG A 779 3.61 -3.42 -1.86
C ARG A 779 5.07 -3.14 -2.17
N GLY A 780 5.92 -3.00 -1.15
CA GLY A 780 7.35 -2.73 -1.32
C GLY A 780 7.65 -1.34 -1.89
N ALA A 781 8.78 -1.25 -2.57
CA ALA A 781 9.35 -0.06 -3.15
C ALA A 781 8.97 0.10 -4.63
N TRP A 782 8.74 1.33 -5.05
CA TRP A 782 8.39 1.71 -6.42
C TRP A 782 9.23 2.91 -6.87
N THR A 783 9.40 3.04 -8.18
CA THR A 783 10.19 4.14 -8.78
C THR A 783 9.43 4.80 -9.91
N LEU A 784 9.63 6.10 -10.05
CA LEU A 784 9.18 6.92 -11.15
C LEU A 784 10.38 7.74 -11.66
N SER A 785 10.94 7.33 -12.81
CA SER A 785 12.04 8.04 -13.46
C SER A 785 11.55 9.26 -14.22
N ASP A 786 12.43 10.23 -14.45
CA ASP A 786 12.14 11.50 -15.14
C ASP A 786 11.02 12.31 -14.43
N ALA A 787 10.99 12.23 -13.09
CA ALA A 787 9.91 12.74 -12.26
C ALA A 787 9.65 14.24 -12.50
N SER A 788 10.72 15.04 -12.65
CA SER A 788 10.64 16.48 -12.95
C SER A 788 9.90 16.80 -14.26
N SER A 789 9.99 15.92 -15.25
CA SER A 789 9.28 16.08 -16.53
C SER A 789 7.84 15.60 -16.47
N ILE A 790 7.56 14.57 -15.66
CA ILE A 790 6.24 13.96 -15.51
C ILE A 790 5.26 14.91 -14.80
N LEU A 791 5.77 15.85 -13.99
CA LEU A 791 4.96 16.92 -13.39
C LEU A 791 4.18 17.77 -14.41
N LEU A 792 4.55 17.75 -15.69
CA LEU A 792 3.89 18.50 -16.75
C LEU A 792 3.01 17.62 -17.65
N VAL A 793 3.03 16.30 -17.43
CA VAL A 793 2.25 15.34 -18.21
C VAL A 793 0.86 15.22 -17.61
N GLY A 794 -0.15 15.40 -18.46
CA GLY A 794 -1.56 15.17 -18.14
C GLY A 794 -1.97 13.71 -18.33
N ILE A 795 -3.26 13.46 -18.48
CA ILE A 795 -3.82 12.13 -18.66
C ILE A 795 -3.76 11.69 -20.13
N THR A 796 -3.68 10.37 -20.34
CA THR A 796 -4.02 9.78 -21.63
C THR A 796 -5.34 9.03 -21.49
N GLU A 797 -6.41 9.57 -22.05
CA GLU A 797 -7.74 8.96 -22.00
C GLU A 797 -8.16 8.47 -23.40
N ILE A 798 -8.63 7.22 -23.45
CA ILE A 798 -9.13 6.61 -24.68
C ILE A 798 -10.59 6.23 -24.44
N GLY A 799 -11.47 6.81 -25.24
CA GLY A 799 -12.89 6.52 -25.28
C GLY A 799 -13.19 5.09 -25.72
N THR A 800 -14.49 4.83 -25.86
CA THR A 800 -15.04 3.55 -26.27
C THR A 800 -15.31 3.54 -27.77
N SER A 801 -16.31 2.79 -28.23
CA SER A 801 -16.77 2.84 -29.63
C SER A 801 -18.14 3.52 -29.75
N ASN A 802 -18.61 4.10 -28.64
CA ASN A 802 -19.87 4.82 -28.53
C ASN A 802 -19.55 6.30 -28.29
N ASN A 803 -20.58 7.15 -28.30
CA ASN A 803 -20.42 8.55 -27.95
C ASN A 803 -19.87 8.73 -26.53
N ASP A 804 -18.72 9.38 -26.43
CA ASP A 804 -18.02 9.68 -25.18
C ASP A 804 -17.97 11.19 -24.91
N ASN A 805 -17.85 11.55 -23.63
CA ASN A 805 -17.47 12.89 -23.21
C ASN A 805 -16.18 12.77 -22.40
N LEU A 806 -15.06 13.18 -22.98
CA LEU A 806 -13.74 13.12 -22.37
C LEU A 806 -13.32 14.52 -21.94
N THR A 807 -12.72 14.64 -20.77
CA THR A 807 -12.25 15.93 -20.23
C THR A 807 -10.86 15.73 -19.65
N GLY A 808 -9.93 16.58 -20.10
CA GLY A 808 -8.56 16.63 -19.64
C GLY A 808 -8.41 17.27 -18.27
N THR A 809 -7.22 17.77 -18.02
CA THR A 809 -6.70 18.33 -16.78
C THR A 809 -6.07 19.69 -17.08
N SER A 810 -5.31 20.25 -16.13
CA SER A 810 -4.56 21.48 -16.35
C SER A 810 -3.15 21.26 -16.93
N ARG A 811 -2.86 20.03 -17.36
CA ARG A 811 -1.58 19.59 -17.90
C ARG A 811 -1.78 19.03 -19.30
N ASN A 812 -0.67 18.84 -20.01
CA ASN A 812 -0.66 18.37 -21.38
C ASN A 812 -1.27 16.97 -21.51
N ASP A 813 -2.51 16.88 -21.97
CA ASP A 813 -3.29 15.66 -22.07
C ASP A 813 -3.25 15.04 -23.47
N THR A 814 -3.68 13.77 -23.55
CA THR A 814 -3.96 13.10 -24.81
C THR A 814 -5.33 12.41 -24.73
N LEU A 815 -6.31 12.96 -25.43
CA LEU A 815 -7.69 12.46 -25.45
C LEU A 815 -8.03 11.84 -26.81
N LYS A 816 -8.65 10.65 -26.82
CA LYS A 816 -9.02 9.95 -28.06
C LYS A 816 -10.46 9.43 -28.03
N GLY A 817 -11.35 9.94 -28.88
CA GLY A 817 -12.77 9.53 -28.96
C GLY A 817 -12.98 8.15 -29.60
N LEU A 818 -12.17 7.82 -30.60
CA LEU A 818 -12.23 6.60 -31.42
C LEU A 818 -13.38 6.54 -32.43
N ASN A 819 -14.60 6.17 -32.05
CA ASN A 819 -15.71 6.01 -32.99
C ASN A 819 -16.99 6.61 -32.41
N SER A 820 -17.92 6.97 -33.30
CA SER A 820 -19.19 7.65 -32.98
C SER A 820 -18.97 9.13 -32.68
N GLN A 821 -19.99 9.83 -32.17
CA GLN A 821 -19.93 11.29 -31.99
C GLN A 821 -19.46 11.60 -30.58
N ASP A 822 -18.24 12.10 -30.48
CA ASP A 822 -17.55 12.33 -29.22
C ASP A 822 -17.43 13.82 -28.92
N THR A 823 -17.27 14.14 -27.63
CA THR A 823 -16.94 15.48 -27.16
C THR A 823 -15.69 15.41 -26.30
N LEU A 824 -14.62 16.04 -26.75
CA LEU A 824 -13.31 16.07 -26.08
C LEU A 824 -13.01 17.51 -25.67
N GLN A 825 -12.59 17.71 -24.42
CA GLN A 825 -12.21 19.01 -23.87
C GLN A 825 -10.85 18.92 -23.18
N GLY A 826 -9.85 19.66 -23.63
CA GLY A 826 -8.47 19.67 -23.11
C GLY A 826 -8.33 20.38 -21.77
N LEU A 827 -8.92 21.58 -21.67
CA LEU A 827 -8.85 22.51 -20.54
C LEU A 827 -7.59 23.38 -20.54
N ALA A 828 -6.53 23.02 -19.82
CA ALA A 828 -5.31 23.82 -19.85
C ALA A 828 -4.10 22.92 -20.06
N GLY A 829 -3.05 23.44 -20.69
CA GLY A 829 -1.91 22.62 -21.10
C GLY A 829 -1.85 22.48 -22.61
N ASP A 830 -0.71 22.03 -23.14
CA ASP A 830 -0.56 21.79 -24.58
C ASP A 830 -1.11 20.39 -24.92
N ASP A 831 -2.38 20.31 -25.34
CA ASP A 831 -3.13 19.06 -25.43
C ASP A 831 -3.13 18.43 -26.83
N LEU A 832 -3.34 17.11 -26.87
CA LEU A 832 -3.60 16.36 -28.10
C LEU A 832 -4.99 15.73 -28.07
N LEU A 833 -5.92 16.26 -28.86
CA LEU A 833 -7.28 15.75 -28.98
C LEU A 833 -7.47 15.08 -30.36
N ASP A 834 -7.89 13.80 -30.37
CA ASP A 834 -8.19 13.02 -31.57
C ASP A 834 -9.63 12.49 -31.53
N GLY A 835 -10.53 13.08 -32.32
CA GLY A 835 -11.94 12.70 -32.38
C GLY A 835 -12.13 11.27 -32.88
N GLY A 836 -11.45 10.93 -33.99
CA GLY A 836 -11.50 9.60 -34.58
C GLY A 836 -12.55 9.52 -35.69
N ASP A 837 -13.46 8.54 -35.61
CA ASP A 837 -14.50 8.31 -36.61
C ASP A 837 -15.86 8.81 -36.10
N GLY A 838 -16.40 9.90 -36.63
CA GLY A 838 -17.74 10.41 -36.30
C GLY A 838 -17.87 11.90 -36.54
N ASP A 839 -18.98 12.49 -36.09
CA ASP A 839 -19.14 13.95 -36.14
C ASP A 839 -18.80 14.50 -34.74
N ASP A 840 -17.55 14.90 -34.52
CA ASP A 840 -16.98 15.14 -33.19
C ASP A 840 -16.91 16.63 -32.82
N GLN A 841 -16.79 16.90 -31.51
CA GLN A 841 -16.54 18.24 -30.97
C GLN A 841 -15.29 18.24 -30.10
N LEU A 842 -14.28 19.01 -30.49
CA LEU A 842 -12.99 19.12 -29.79
C LEU A 842 -12.78 20.56 -29.32
N PHE A 843 -12.45 20.73 -28.04
CA PHE A 843 -12.14 22.01 -27.41
C PHE A 843 -10.74 21.94 -26.81
N GLY A 844 -9.77 22.71 -27.33
CA GLY A 844 -8.42 22.80 -26.77
C GLY A 844 -8.41 23.57 -25.45
N ASP A 845 -9.07 24.74 -25.46
CA ASP A 845 -9.13 25.70 -24.35
C ASP A 845 -7.81 26.48 -24.17
N ASP A 846 -7.07 26.38 -23.06
CA ASP A 846 -5.87 27.20 -22.79
C ASP A 846 -4.56 26.41 -23.01
N GLY A 847 -3.84 26.65 -24.10
CA GLY A 847 -2.57 26.00 -24.38
C GLY A 847 -2.22 26.00 -25.87
N ASN A 848 -1.11 25.41 -26.27
CA ASN A 848 -0.81 25.20 -27.69
C ASN A 848 -1.28 23.81 -28.09
N ASP A 849 -2.53 23.71 -28.51
CA ASP A 849 -3.22 22.44 -28.67
C ASP A 849 -3.09 21.86 -30.08
N THR A 850 -3.21 20.55 -30.18
CA THR A 850 -3.32 19.83 -31.44
C THR A 850 -4.66 19.12 -31.50
N LEU A 851 -5.55 19.61 -32.36
CA LEU A 851 -6.90 19.07 -32.53
C LEU A 851 -7.01 18.35 -33.88
N LEU A 852 -7.36 17.06 -33.83
CA LEU A 852 -7.53 16.17 -34.98
C LEU A 852 -9.00 15.71 -35.05
N GLY A 853 -9.76 16.20 -36.02
CA GLY A 853 -11.18 15.83 -36.18
C GLY A 853 -11.36 14.38 -36.63
N GLY A 854 -10.65 13.98 -37.69
CA GLY A 854 -10.66 12.58 -38.16
C GLY A 854 -11.64 12.35 -39.31
N GLN A 855 -12.64 11.47 -39.12
CA GLN A 855 -13.63 11.10 -40.13
C GLN A 855 -15.04 11.58 -39.76
N GLY A 856 -15.48 12.70 -40.32
CA GLY A 856 -16.90 13.07 -40.30
C GLY A 856 -17.06 14.56 -40.45
N GLN A 857 -18.11 15.14 -39.89
CA GLN A 857 -18.30 16.59 -39.85
C GLN A 857 -17.99 17.10 -38.45
N ASP A 858 -16.74 17.51 -38.27
CA ASP A 858 -16.18 17.83 -36.96
C ASP A 858 -16.24 19.33 -36.67
N LYS A 859 -16.24 19.67 -35.38
CA LYS A 859 -16.06 21.03 -34.88
C LYS A 859 -14.86 21.08 -33.96
N LEU A 860 -13.88 21.90 -34.33
CA LEU A 860 -12.67 22.10 -33.54
C LEU A 860 -12.60 23.56 -33.10
N PHE A 861 -12.34 23.76 -31.82
CA PHE A 861 -12.16 25.06 -31.18
C PHE A 861 -10.78 25.03 -30.49
N GLY A 862 -9.81 25.79 -31.00
CA GLY A 862 -8.46 25.90 -30.44
C GLY A 862 -8.50 26.54 -29.06
N GLY A 863 -8.69 27.85 -29.00
CA GLY A 863 -8.88 28.57 -27.74
C GLY A 863 -7.81 29.64 -27.54
N SER A 864 -7.07 29.60 -26.43
CA SER A 864 -5.97 30.51 -26.15
C SER A 864 -4.64 29.79 -26.38
N GLY A 865 -3.81 30.26 -27.31
CA GLY A 865 -2.47 29.73 -27.54
C GLY A 865 -2.17 29.61 -29.03
N ASN A 866 -1.18 28.82 -29.42
CA ASN A 866 -0.83 28.64 -30.82
C ASN A 866 -1.24 27.23 -31.26
N ASP A 867 -2.44 27.11 -31.82
CA ASP A 867 -3.08 25.82 -32.00
C ASP A 867 -2.86 25.23 -33.40
N LEU A 868 -2.87 23.91 -33.50
CA LEU A 868 -2.86 23.16 -34.75
C LEU A 868 -4.21 22.45 -34.95
N LEU A 869 -5.01 22.93 -35.89
CA LEU A 869 -6.35 22.40 -36.17
C LEU A 869 -6.37 21.64 -37.50
N ASN A 870 -6.66 20.34 -37.43
CA ASN A 870 -6.85 19.48 -38.60
C ASN A 870 -8.24 18.83 -38.59
N GLY A 871 -9.17 19.40 -39.36
CA GLY A 871 -10.52 18.87 -39.50
C GLY A 871 -10.60 17.47 -40.16
N GLY A 872 -9.56 17.00 -40.85
CA GLY A 872 -9.60 15.67 -41.47
C GLY A 872 -10.54 15.54 -42.69
N GLN A 873 -11.32 14.45 -42.75
CA GLN A 873 -12.31 14.22 -43.81
C GLN A 873 -13.61 14.99 -43.53
N GLY A 874 -14.50 15.07 -44.52
CA GLY A 874 -15.82 15.70 -44.39
C GLY A 874 -15.83 17.24 -44.39
N ASP A 875 -16.96 17.81 -43.98
CA ASP A 875 -17.22 19.26 -44.00
C ASP A 875 -17.15 19.81 -42.57
N ASN A 876 -16.01 20.41 -42.20
CA ASN A 876 -15.68 20.73 -40.82
C ASN A 876 -15.83 22.22 -40.50
N ILE A 877 -15.94 22.55 -39.21
CA ILE A 877 -15.92 23.92 -38.68
C ILE A 877 -14.72 24.07 -37.74
N LEU A 878 -13.86 25.05 -38.00
CA LEU A 878 -12.64 25.30 -37.24
C LEU A 878 -12.66 26.76 -36.73
N THR A 879 -12.34 26.94 -35.45
CA THR A 879 -12.12 28.25 -34.80
C THR A 879 -10.77 28.20 -34.11
N GLY A 880 -9.83 29.09 -34.47
CA GLY A 880 -8.49 29.12 -33.87
C GLY A 880 -8.51 29.75 -32.47
N GLY A 881 -9.17 30.90 -32.33
CA GLY A 881 -9.22 31.64 -31.08
C GLY A 881 -8.17 32.74 -31.03
N SER A 882 -7.37 32.78 -29.97
CA SER A 882 -6.36 33.82 -29.75
C SER A 882 -4.96 33.24 -29.72
N GLY A 883 -4.04 33.91 -30.42
CA GLY A 883 -2.65 33.46 -30.56
C GLY A 883 -2.37 33.20 -32.04
N LYS A 884 -1.34 32.43 -32.35
CA LYS A 884 -0.96 32.16 -33.74
C LYS A 884 -1.34 30.74 -34.13
N ASP A 885 -2.43 30.61 -34.87
CA ASP A 885 -3.02 29.31 -35.15
C ASP A 885 -2.63 28.78 -36.52
N MET A 886 -2.70 27.47 -36.68
CA MET A 886 -2.37 26.76 -37.91
C MET A 886 -3.52 25.83 -38.31
N PHE A 887 -4.16 26.15 -39.43
CA PHE A 887 -5.26 25.34 -39.98
C PHE A 887 -4.76 24.45 -41.12
N VAL A 888 -4.96 23.13 -41.00
CA VAL A 888 -4.51 22.17 -42.00
C VAL A 888 -5.50 22.08 -43.16
N LEU A 889 -5.00 22.29 -44.39
CA LEU A 889 -5.74 22.13 -45.63
C LEU A 889 -5.23 20.90 -46.40
N SER A 890 -6.14 20.00 -46.72
CA SER A 890 -5.85 18.80 -47.50
C SER A 890 -6.99 18.50 -48.48
N THR A 891 -6.76 17.60 -49.42
CA THR A 891 -7.82 17.15 -50.34
C THR A 891 -8.77 16.12 -49.72
N ALA A 892 -8.63 15.82 -48.42
CA ALA A 892 -9.43 14.80 -47.72
C ALA A 892 -10.80 15.33 -47.28
N GLY A 893 -10.91 16.64 -47.02
CA GLY A 893 -12.12 17.29 -46.54
C GLY A 893 -12.13 18.78 -46.89
N LYS A 894 -13.19 19.47 -46.48
CA LYS A 894 -13.36 20.92 -46.65
C LYS A 894 -13.58 21.54 -45.27
N ASN A 895 -12.80 22.58 -44.95
CA ASN A 895 -12.90 23.29 -43.68
C ASN A 895 -13.60 24.64 -43.83
N THR A 896 -14.48 24.99 -42.89
CA THR A 896 -15.00 26.35 -42.68
C THR A 896 -14.24 26.96 -41.51
N ILE A 897 -13.41 27.95 -41.77
CA ILE A 897 -12.59 28.61 -40.75
C ILE A 897 -13.24 29.94 -40.40
N VAL A 898 -13.60 30.12 -39.12
CA VAL A 898 -14.55 31.15 -38.70
C VAL A 898 -13.88 32.48 -38.36
N ASP A 899 -12.61 32.47 -37.93
CA ASP A 899 -11.95 33.60 -37.26
C ASP A 899 -10.51 33.88 -37.71
N PHE A 900 -10.08 33.34 -38.86
CA PHE A 900 -8.72 33.49 -39.38
C PHE A 900 -8.23 34.96 -39.39
N GLU A 901 -7.13 35.23 -38.70
CA GLU A 901 -6.47 36.55 -38.61
C GLU A 901 -5.24 36.63 -39.54
N ASP A 902 -5.35 37.44 -40.60
CA ASP A 902 -4.28 37.71 -41.56
C ASP A 902 -2.99 38.23 -40.90
N GLY A 903 -1.85 37.65 -41.29
CA GLY A 903 -0.54 38.01 -40.73
C GLY A 903 -0.26 37.52 -39.31
N LEU A 904 -1.24 36.86 -38.67
CA LEU A 904 -1.06 36.13 -37.42
C LEU A 904 -1.11 34.63 -37.68
N ASP A 905 -2.21 34.14 -38.23
CA ASP A 905 -2.49 32.72 -38.47
C ASP A 905 -1.85 32.18 -39.76
N LEU A 906 -1.81 30.85 -39.87
CA LEU A 906 -1.24 30.13 -41.01
C LEU A 906 -2.17 29.04 -41.55
N LEU A 907 -2.10 28.84 -42.87
CA LEU A 907 -2.74 27.74 -43.59
C LEU A 907 -1.67 26.70 -43.97
N LYS A 908 -1.70 25.53 -43.33
CA LYS A 908 -0.77 24.45 -43.62
C LYS A 908 -1.26 23.58 -44.77
N LEU A 909 -0.48 23.46 -45.83
CA LEU A 909 -0.81 22.68 -47.03
C LEU A 909 -0.26 21.27 -46.94
N GLU A 910 -1.15 20.28 -46.90
CA GLU A 910 -0.76 18.86 -46.88
C GLU A 910 -1.18 18.12 -48.17
N GLY A 911 -0.76 16.85 -48.32
CA GLY A 911 -1.16 16.02 -49.48
C GLY A 911 -0.51 16.42 -50.80
N GLY A 912 0.64 17.10 -50.76
CA GLY A 912 1.37 17.55 -51.95
C GLY A 912 0.81 18.84 -52.56
N LEU A 913 -0.09 19.52 -51.85
CA LEU A 913 -0.53 20.86 -52.18
C LEU A 913 0.64 21.85 -52.05
N THR A 914 0.63 22.86 -52.92
CA THR A 914 1.53 24.01 -52.86
C THR A 914 0.70 25.27 -53.11
N PHE A 915 1.17 26.44 -52.67
CA PHE A 915 0.48 27.71 -52.94
C PHE A 915 0.14 27.90 -54.43
N GLY A 916 1.07 27.50 -55.33
CA GLY A 916 0.87 27.59 -56.77
C GLY A 916 -0.18 26.63 -57.35
N SER A 917 -0.68 25.67 -56.58
CA SER A 917 -1.72 24.71 -56.99
C SER A 917 -3.14 25.09 -56.52
N LEU A 918 -3.28 26.27 -55.91
CA LEU A 918 -4.55 26.75 -55.34
C LEU A 918 -5.24 27.76 -56.26
N SER A 919 -6.56 27.76 -56.22
CA SER A 919 -7.43 28.80 -56.75
C SER A 919 -8.17 29.46 -55.58
N ILE A 920 -7.83 30.73 -55.32
CA ILE A 920 -8.33 31.54 -54.21
C ILE A 920 -9.19 32.67 -54.76
N PHE A 921 -10.44 32.79 -54.31
CA PHE A 921 -11.38 33.80 -54.80
C PHE A 921 -12.41 34.20 -53.74
N GLU A 922 -12.97 35.40 -53.88
CA GLU A 922 -14.06 35.87 -53.01
C GLU A 922 -15.43 35.40 -53.53
N GLN A 923 -16.30 34.97 -52.62
CA GLN A 923 -17.71 34.72 -52.90
C GLN A 923 -18.55 35.07 -51.69
N ASN A 924 -19.53 35.96 -51.88
CA ASN A 924 -20.45 36.46 -50.85
C ASN A 924 -19.82 37.20 -49.66
N GLY A 925 -18.61 37.74 -49.82
CA GLY A 925 -17.88 38.45 -48.77
C GLY A 925 -16.81 37.60 -48.06
N ASP A 926 -16.77 36.30 -48.39
CA ASP A 926 -15.88 35.30 -47.80
C ASP A 926 -14.82 34.84 -48.80
N THR A 927 -13.70 34.31 -48.30
CA THR A 927 -12.61 33.79 -49.13
C THR A 927 -12.71 32.27 -49.31
N TRP A 928 -12.77 31.82 -50.56
CA TRP A 928 -12.77 30.41 -50.92
C TRP A 928 -11.39 29.97 -51.41
N ILE A 929 -10.91 28.84 -50.88
CA ILE A 929 -9.66 28.20 -51.29
C ILE A 929 -10.00 26.83 -51.85
N THR A 930 -9.59 26.61 -53.10
CA THR A 930 -9.86 25.38 -53.86
C THR A 930 -8.59 24.90 -54.56
N THR A 931 -8.55 23.65 -54.99
CA THR A 931 -7.55 23.22 -55.98
C THR A 931 -7.84 23.81 -57.36
N GLU A 932 -6.89 23.79 -58.29
CA GLU A 932 -7.11 24.17 -59.70
C GLU A 932 -8.30 23.43 -60.38
N ASN A 933 -8.67 22.25 -59.88
CA ASN A 933 -9.80 21.46 -60.37
C ASN A 933 -11.12 21.74 -59.62
N ASN A 934 -11.21 22.86 -58.89
CA ASN A 934 -12.36 23.29 -58.09
C ASN A 934 -12.77 22.32 -56.97
N GLN A 935 -11.85 21.48 -56.46
CA GLN A 935 -12.11 20.78 -55.21
C GLN A 935 -11.99 21.76 -54.04
N PRO A 936 -13.02 21.92 -53.19
CA PRO A 936 -12.97 22.84 -52.07
C PRO A 936 -12.02 22.32 -50.99
N LEU A 937 -11.20 23.22 -50.44
CA LEU A 937 -10.26 22.92 -49.35
C LEU A 937 -10.63 23.72 -48.11
N ALA A 938 -10.85 25.03 -48.27
CA ALA A 938 -11.21 25.91 -47.17
C ALA A 938 -12.19 27.00 -47.60
N PHE A 939 -12.94 27.48 -46.63
CA PHE A 939 -13.82 28.63 -46.71
C PHE A 939 -13.55 29.49 -45.47
N LEU A 940 -12.96 30.68 -45.65
CA LEU A 940 -12.64 31.62 -44.58
C LEU A 940 -13.75 32.67 -44.48
N THR A 941 -14.47 32.72 -43.36
CA THR A 941 -15.61 33.64 -43.20
C THR A 941 -15.15 35.05 -42.89
N ASP A 942 -15.78 36.05 -43.51
CA ASP A 942 -15.51 37.48 -43.31
C ASP A 942 -14.04 37.92 -43.57
N VAL A 943 -13.22 37.06 -44.18
CA VAL A 943 -11.83 37.37 -44.57
C VAL A 943 -11.78 37.90 -46.00
N ASN A 944 -11.16 39.06 -46.20
CA ASN A 944 -10.98 39.66 -47.52
C ASN A 944 -9.91 38.93 -48.33
N VAL A 945 -10.26 38.44 -49.52
CA VAL A 945 -9.34 37.65 -50.38
C VAL A 945 -8.03 38.37 -50.74
N ASN A 946 -8.02 39.71 -50.75
CA ASN A 946 -6.82 40.48 -51.09
C ASN A 946 -5.77 40.52 -49.96
N LEU A 947 -6.14 40.05 -48.76
CA LEU A 947 -5.22 39.92 -47.63
C LEU A 947 -4.43 38.60 -47.71
N ILE A 948 -5.04 37.55 -48.27
CA ILE A 948 -4.39 36.24 -48.39
C ILE A 948 -3.26 36.28 -49.44
N THR A 949 -2.03 36.06 -48.98
CA THR A 949 -0.80 36.01 -49.77
C THR A 949 -0.10 34.66 -49.65
N ALA A 950 1.09 34.51 -50.25
CA ALA A 950 1.88 33.30 -50.11
C ALA A 950 2.51 33.15 -48.71
N ASP A 951 2.61 34.23 -47.94
CA ASP A 951 3.24 34.24 -46.60
C ASP A 951 2.32 33.62 -45.54
N ASP A 952 1.01 33.56 -45.82
CA ASP A 952 0.00 32.91 -44.97
C ASP A 952 -0.02 31.37 -45.13
N PHE A 953 0.80 30.82 -46.04
CA PHE A 953 0.85 29.39 -46.31
C PHE A 953 2.19 28.77 -45.92
N VAL A 954 2.10 27.61 -45.27
CA VAL A 954 3.26 26.74 -44.98
C VAL A 954 3.04 25.36 -45.60
N VAL A 955 4.12 24.66 -45.95
CA VAL A 955 4.08 23.30 -46.55
C VAL A 955 4.79 22.32 -45.64
#